data_AF-A0A3R7M6J4-F1
#
_entry.id   AF-A0A3R7M6J4-F1
#
_cell.length_a   1.000
_cell.length_b   1.000
_cell.length_c   1.000
_cell.angle_alpha   90.00
_cell.angle_beta   90.00
_cell.angle_gamma   90.00
#
_symmetry.space_group_name_H-M   'P 1'
#
loop_
_entity.id
_entity.type
_entity.pdbx_description
1 polymer ?
#
loop_
_entity_poly.entity_id
_entity_poly.type
_entity_poly.pdbx_seq_one_letter_code
_entity_poly.pdbx_strand_id
1 'polypeptide(L)'
;MQDYLENSGQTDYADKDHFLKNDGDGELMVSGWIAGEVLAQALSNGEWLSDHKTFVASLFDQRRYMVGDLVIGDYGGECKGAAASQGATCYCNEGGRTVYMKRFVEDYRARTVKEGLMTFRLSDCDALDTFMPPVFSGMAFLMTDNGAAQRAFGEIRFGFMSAYIRPTGWWEPGEISIFPRVSTLNSSRDALQSQMQSRRVHGVFGVVTEAMLDVGNVVFIDPLLLEPRLNRFRRYAIHLSPTLEQEFFVLAKYLGNTSVRSAHAVIRGEEAAAVADVLRRSLVTSGVSLQSPTLLAGGDALAGHLPAEGDVFVVGLAAVDVAAIAKHVASHGSVRVFVAFSEFALLHADFVAAFDGGAGADRVVFATSLPHWNDANSTSETAQEFIRTVTDATQRTPLSLMGFASTQLLQTVLSRMDKVTAELLAAFFYRSITVTVKDMQYGSFADGTACDAADGAVCAKNYGATYISVWSLARALDPAVPVLFPAVTPSMEYVEPAAHGLVTAQLVGIAIAVVFLVAIIVVAIIVVVLCCCRDSRDNANAPKEPTDPVTLVFTDIESSTALWAACSELMPDAVATHHQLIRALIAKYGCYEVKTIGDSFMIACKSVFAAVQLVRELQQVFLQQAWGTSVLDDAYRKFEEGRAEEDVEGYVPPTAHLDAAVYRQYWSGLRVRVGVHTGLCDIRRDEVTKGYDYYGDTANMAARTESVGNGGQVLLTRAAYMALSTAEREEVDVTALGTVALRGVPQPVEMYQVDAVPGRTFAALRLDREAAELYDGLDVTLSSGEASASSSLGAVGHAILSVLVLLFGAVAVSQRLKLLRPLCERWRVDVPRGVGAGHEVEACSVAMERLAARMGRVMKNACKAADKGGSHTGSSPRVSLLGNDCLVQLLNTTYRSDSSFGEWQPRHIERRSSLSTAEEAWSATDGSDATIHIRQLV
;
A
#
# COMPACT_ATOMS: atom_id res chain seq x y z
N MET A 1 30.37 -17.31 53.91
CA MET A 1 31.11 -17.66 52.67
C MET A 1 32.44 -16.93 52.54
N GLN A 2 32.51 -15.61 52.76
CA GLN A 2 33.81 -14.94 52.96
C GLN A 2 34.65 -15.70 54.01
N ASP A 3 34.06 -16.01 55.16
CA ASP A 3 34.71 -16.85 56.20
C ASP A 3 35.22 -18.20 55.69
N TYR A 4 34.57 -18.84 54.72
CA TYR A 4 35.04 -20.11 54.13
C TYR A 4 36.27 -19.87 53.24
N LEU A 5 36.22 -18.88 52.34
CA LEU A 5 37.38 -18.52 51.50
C LEU A 5 38.58 -18.05 52.33
N GLU A 6 38.32 -17.44 53.49
CA GLU A 6 39.36 -16.98 54.41
C GLU A 6 39.97 -18.09 55.25
N ASN A 7 39.19 -19.10 55.65
CA ASN A 7 39.61 -20.05 56.70
C ASN A 7 39.69 -21.52 56.25
N SER A 8 39.28 -21.87 55.02
CA SER A 8 39.27 -23.27 54.55
C SER A 8 40.62 -23.78 54.05
N GLY A 9 41.60 -22.90 53.79
CA GLY A 9 42.89 -23.27 53.20
C GLY A 9 42.81 -23.64 51.70
N GLN A 10 41.69 -23.37 51.04
CA GLN A 10 41.52 -23.59 49.60
C GLN A 10 42.48 -22.72 48.77
N THR A 11 42.96 -23.23 47.62
CA THR A 11 43.88 -22.52 46.70
C THR A 11 43.27 -22.22 45.33
N ASP A 12 42.03 -22.62 45.11
CA ASP A 12 41.36 -22.53 43.80
C ASP A 12 40.93 -21.10 43.46
N TYR A 13 40.66 -20.28 44.49
CA TYR A 13 40.25 -18.89 44.37
C TYR A 13 41.22 -17.98 45.12
N ALA A 14 41.90 -17.09 44.38
CA ALA A 14 42.86 -16.13 44.94
C ALA A 14 42.19 -14.89 45.57
N ASP A 15 40.93 -14.61 45.22
CA ASP A 15 40.16 -13.47 45.69
C ASP A 15 39.11 -13.90 46.72
N LYS A 16 39.15 -13.29 47.92
CA LYS A 16 38.20 -13.55 49.00
C LYS A 16 36.77 -13.09 48.67
N ASP A 17 36.62 -12.22 47.67
CA ASP A 17 35.34 -11.74 47.17
C ASP A 17 34.96 -12.37 45.82
N HIS A 18 35.64 -13.45 45.39
CA HIS A 18 35.44 -14.07 44.07
C HIS A 18 33.95 -14.30 43.74
N PHE A 19 33.22 -14.94 44.65
CA PHE A 19 31.80 -15.27 44.47
C PHE A 19 30.85 -14.05 44.55
N LEU A 20 31.32 -12.90 45.03
CA LEU A 20 30.56 -11.63 44.97
C LEU A 20 30.75 -10.90 43.63
N LYS A 21 31.81 -11.24 42.91
CA LYS A 21 32.19 -10.62 41.63
C LYS A 21 31.82 -11.51 40.44
N ASN A 22 31.73 -12.82 40.63
CA ASN A 22 31.28 -13.80 39.64
C ASN A 22 29.95 -14.44 40.08
N ASP A 23 28.85 -13.92 39.53
CA ASP A 23 27.49 -14.36 39.89
C ASP A 23 27.26 -15.85 39.54
N GLY A 24 27.87 -16.37 38.48
CA GLY A 24 27.69 -17.77 38.06
C GLY A 24 28.32 -18.76 39.05
N ASP A 25 29.59 -18.53 39.41
CA ASP A 25 30.27 -19.34 40.42
C ASP A 25 29.61 -19.17 41.80
N GLY A 26 29.17 -17.95 42.13
CA GLY A 26 28.46 -17.65 43.36
C GLY A 26 27.12 -18.40 43.46
N GLU A 27 26.34 -18.50 42.39
CA GLU A 27 25.09 -19.25 42.37
C GLU A 27 25.30 -20.75 42.55
N LEU A 28 26.27 -21.35 41.84
CA LEU A 28 26.62 -22.77 42.00
C LEU A 28 27.09 -23.07 43.42
N MET A 29 27.89 -22.16 43.99
CA MET A 29 28.36 -22.26 45.37
C MET A 29 27.20 -22.19 46.37
N VAL A 30 26.27 -21.23 46.23
CA VAL A 30 25.08 -21.15 47.10
C VAL A 30 24.23 -22.40 46.97
N SER A 31 24.04 -22.92 45.75
CA SER A 31 23.32 -24.17 45.50
C SER A 31 23.96 -25.36 46.23
N GLY A 32 25.29 -25.49 46.16
CA GLY A 32 26.04 -26.53 46.87
C GLY A 32 25.96 -26.37 48.40
N TRP A 33 26.06 -25.15 48.92
CA TRP A 33 25.91 -24.88 50.36
C TRP A 33 24.51 -25.27 50.85
N ILE A 34 23.46 -24.87 50.13
CA ILE A 34 22.08 -25.24 50.44
C ILE A 34 21.90 -26.76 50.48
N ALA A 35 22.38 -27.48 49.47
CA ALA A 35 22.32 -28.94 49.42
C ALA A 35 23.05 -29.58 50.60
N GLY A 36 24.21 -29.02 50.99
CA GLY A 36 24.98 -29.45 52.16
C GLY A 36 24.24 -29.24 53.47
N GLU A 37 23.60 -28.08 53.67
CA GLU A 37 22.79 -27.77 54.86
C GLU A 37 21.57 -28.71 54.96
N VAL A 38 20.86 -28.93 53.86
CA VAL A 38 19.75 -29.89 53.78
C VAL A 38 20.24 -31.30 54.16
N LEU A 39 21.38 -31.74 53.62
CA LEU A 39 21.96 -33.03 53.93
C LEU A 39 22.37 -33.13 55.41
N ALA A 40 23.01 -32.10 55.97
CA ALA A 40 23.40 -32.07 57.37
C ALA A 40 22.18 -32.18 58.30
N GLN A 41 21.10 -31.45 58.01
CA GLN A 41 19.81 -31.57 58.71
C GLN A 41 19.14 -32.92 58.48
N ALA A 42 19.26 -33.51 57.28
CA ALA A 42 18.72 -34.83 56.99
C ALA A 42 19.38 -35.91 57.85
N LEU A 43 20.70 -35.80 58.04
CA LEU A 43 21.56 -36.71 58.79
C LEU A 43 21.58 -36.45 60.31
N SER A 44 20.99 -35.36 60.81
CA SER A 44 21.03 -35.05 62.25
C SER A 44 20.08 -35.88 63.12
N ASN A 45 19.18 -36.67 62.51
CA ASN A 45 18.27 -37.57 63.23
C ASN A 45 18.73 -39.03 63.14
N GLY A 46 19.15 -39.58 64.28
CA GLY A 46 19.65 -40.95 64.37
C GLY A 46 18.61 -42.06 64.08
N GLU A 47 17.32 -41.82 64.27
CA GLU A 47 16.27 -42.84 64.03
C GLU A 47 16.17 -43.20 62.54
N TRP A 48 16.33 -42.20 61.67
CA TRP A 48 16.20 -42.34 60.22
C TRP A 48 17.47 -42.83 59.53
N LEU A 49 18.59 -42.94 60.26
CA LEU A 49 19.88 -43.42 59.75
C LEU A 49 20.16 -44.90 60.03
N SER A 50 19.16 -45.63 60.54
CA SER A 50 19.26 -47.05 60.87
C SER A 50 19.62 -47.92 59.66
N ASP A 51 19.04 -47.63 58.50
CA ASP A 51 19.37 -48.28 57.22
C ASP A 51 18.97 -47.40 56.02
N HIS A 52 19.47 -47.74 54.83
CA HIS A 52 19.20 -46.98 53.60
C HIS A 52 17.71 -46.86 53.26
N LYS A 53 16.92 -47.91 53.48
CA LYS A 53 15.48 -47.92 53.16
C LYS A 53 14.73 -46.98 54.11
N THR A 54 15.08 -46.99 55.39
CA THR A 54 14.51 -46.09 56.40
C THR A 54 14.91 -44.64 56.14
N PHE A 55 16.16 -44.38 55.74
CA PHE A 55 16.60 -43.05 55.36
C PHE A 55 15.82 -42.51 54.15
N VAL A 56 15.73 -43.28 53.07
CA VAL A 56 14.99 -42.88 51.86
C VAL A 56 13.50 -42.68 52.17
N ALA A 57 12.89 -43.55 52.97
CA ALA A 57 11.49 -43.38 53.39
C ALA A 57 11.28 -42.08 54.19
N SER A 58 12.24 -41.71 55.05
CA SER A 58 12.17 -40.47 55.82
C SER A 58 12.14 -39.21 54.95
N LEU A 59 12.78 -39.22 53.77
CA LEU A 59 12.83 -38.06 52.88
C LEU A 59 11.44 -37.66 52.36
N PHE A 60 10.51 -38.63 52.27
CA PHE A 60 9.14 -38.44 51.78
C PHE A 60 8.10 -38.40 52.91
N ASP A 61 8.54 -38.42 54.17
CA ASP A 61 7.67 -38.37 55.36
C ASP A 61 7.44 -36.92 55.80
N GLN A 62 7.03 -36.05 54.86
CA GLN A 62 6.69 -34.64 55.11
C GLN A 62 7.83 -33.83 55.77
N ARG A 63 9.09 -34.11 55.43
CA ARG A 63 10.24 -33.35 55.98
C ARG A 63 10.32 -31.97 55.34
N ARG A 64 10.56 -30.98 56.20
CA ARG A 64 10.84 -29.59 55.84
C ARG A 64 12.20 -29.19 56.41
N TYR A 65 13.06 -28.69 55.53
CA TYR A 65 14.38 -28.19 55.83
C TYR A 65 14.35 -26.66 55.75
N MET A 66 14.92 -26.01 56.76
CA MET A 66 15.00 -24.56 56.82
C MET A 66 16.47 -24.17 56.63
N VAL A 67 16.80 -23.55 55.51
CA VAL A 67 18.15 -23.05 55.22
C VAL A 67 18.09 -21.53 55.12
N GLY A 68 18.36 -20.85 56.23
CA GLY A 68 18.12 -19.41 56.34
C GLY A 68 16.63 -19.08 56.25
N ASP A 69 16.27 -18.21 55.31
CA ASP A 69 14.88 -17.86 54.95
C ASP A 69 14.27 -18.80 53.89
N LEU A 70 15.05 -19.75 53.36
CA LEU A 70 14.57 -20.73 52.40
C LEU A 70 13.92 -21.92 53.10
N VAL A 71 12.71 -22.24 52.63
CA VAL A 71 12.00 -23.46 52.96
C VAL A 71 12.24 -24.45 51.83
N ILE A 72 12.89 -25.58 52.14
CA ILE A 72 13.21 -26.64 51.17
C ILE A 72 12.63 -27.93 51.71
N GLY A 73 11.86 -28.64 50.90
CA GLY A 73 11.13 -29.84 51.35
C GLY A 73 9.65 -29.73 51.01
N ASP A 74 8.81 -30.38 51.83
CA ASP A 74 7.43 -30.76 51.49
C ASP A 74 7.37 -31.89 50.43
N TYR A 75 8.44 -32.69 50.34
CA TYR A 75 8.42 -33.96 49.63
C TYR A 75 7.45 -34.90 50.33
N GLY A 76 6.46 -35.35 49.58
CA GLY A 76 5.35 -36.11 50.08
C GLY A 76 5.28 -37.49 49.48
N GLY A 77 5.34 -38.51 50.32
CA GLY A 77 4.79 -39.81 49.98
C GLY A 77 3.27 -39.83 50.11
N GLU A 78 2.71 -41.02 50.31
CA GLU A 78 1.28 -41.20 50.61
C GLU A 78 0.93 -40.54 51.96
N CYS A 79 -0.02 -39.60 51.96
CA CYS A 79 -0.53 -39.02 53.20
C CYS A 79 -1.46 -40.00 53.93
N LYS A 80 -1.24 -40.17 55.23
CA LYS A 80 -2.09 -41.02 56.10
C LYS A 80 -3.03 -40.17 56.96
N GLY A 81 -4.26 -40.64 57.14
CA GLY A 81 -5.25 -39.98 58.01
C GLY A 81 -5.65 -38.57 57.56
N ALA A 82 -5.79 -37.64 58.50
CA ALA A 82 -6.21 -36.25 58.22
C ALA A 82 -5.06 -35.33 57.77
N ALA A 83 -3.85 -35.86 57.53
CA ALA A 83 -2.66 -35.06 57.25
C ALA A 83 -2.84 -34.10 56.04
N ALA A 84 -3.45 -34.58 54.95
CA ALA A 84 -3.74 -33.74 53.78
C ALA A 84 -4.66 -32.56 54.14
N SER A 85 -5.69 -32.80 54.96
CA SER A 85 -6.61 -31.74 55.41
C SER A 85 -5.98 -30.75 56.40
N GLN A 86 -4.80 -31.05 56.94
CA GLN A 86 -4.02 -30.18 57.82
C GLN A 86 -2.83 -29.52 57.09
N GLY A 87 -2.76 -29.67 55.76
CA GLY A 87 -1.76 -28.99 54.92
C GLY A 87 -0.52 -29.81 54.56
N ALA A 88 -0.54 -31.14 54.73
CA ALA A 88 0.50 -32.02 54.19
C ALA A 88 0.38 -32.16 52.65
N THR A 89 1.52 -32.23 51.96
CA THR A 89 1.58 -32.34 50.50
C THR A 89 1.80 -33.81 50.13
N CYS A 90 0.87 -34.46 49.42
CA CYS A 90 0.93 -35.90 49.15
C CYS A 90 1.50 -36.17 47.76
N TYR A 91 2.23 -37.29 47.58
CA TYR A 91 2.83 -37.71 46.29
C TYR A 91 3.67 -36.66 45.55
N CYS A 92 4.15 -35.64 46.26
CA CYS A 92 4.88 -34.52 45.70
C CYS A 92 6.39 -34.75 45.77
N ASN A 93 7.08 -34.68 44.62
CA ASN A 93 8.54 -34.75 44.56
C ASN A 93 9.17 -33.54 43.84
N GLU A 94 8.60 -32.36 44.05
CA GLU A 94 9.07 -31.12 43.44
C GLU A 94 9.84 -30.28 44.49
N GLY A 95 11.17 -30.25 44.39
CA GLY A 95 12.04 -29.69 45.43
C GLY A 95 12.14 -28.16 45.50
N GLY A 96 11.48 -27.44 44.59
CA GLY A 96 11.49 -25.98 44.56
C GLY A 96 10.22 -25.43 43.94
N ARG A 97 9.56 -24.50 44.65
CA ARG A 97 8.29 -23.89 44.22
C ARG A 97 8.44 -22.51 43.60
N THR A 98 9.63 -21.92 43.62
CA THR A 98 9.88 -20.55 43.16
C THR A 98 10.86 -20.54 41.99
N VAL A 99 10.45 -19.93 40.90
CA VAL A 99 11.24 -19.75 39.67
C VAL A 99 11.59 -18.29 39.50
N TYR A 100 12.88 -18.01 39.30
CA TYR A 100 13.41 -16.68 39.02
C TYR A 100 13.87 -16.61 37.57
N MET A 101 13.25 -15.74 36.77
CA MET A 101 13.74 -15.35 35.46
C MET A 101 14.92 -14.39 35.64
N LYS A 102 16.04 -14.74 35.04
CA LYS A 102 17.27 -13.93 35.04
C LYS A 102 17.60 -13.50 33.63
N ARG A 103 18.17 -12.31 33.51
CA ARG A 103 18.80 -11.83 32.27
C ARG A 103 20.30 -11.75 32.48
N PHE A 104 21.04 -12.10 31.44
CA PHE A 104 22.49 -11.88 31.42
C PHE A 104 22.76 -10.44 31.00
N VAL A 105 23.59 -9.75 31.78
CA VAL A 105 24.07 -8.39 31.48
C VAL A 105 25.56 -8.44 31.10
N GLU A 106 26.21 -7.27 31.00
CA GLU A 106 27.66 -7.19 30.76
C GLU A 106 28.43 -8.07 31.76
N ASP A 107 29.58 -8.59 31.30
CA ASP A 107 30.42 -9.56 32.03
C ASP A 107 29.71 -10.89 32.39
N TYR A 108 28.68 -11.27 31.62
CA TYR A 108 27.89 -12.51 31.81
C TYR A 108 27.23 -12.62 33.19
N ARG A 109 27.01 -11.49 33.84
CA ARG A 109 26.36 -11.43 35.15
C ARG A 109 24.88 -11.74 35.06
N ALA A 110 24.39 -12.65 35.89
CA ALA A 110 22.97 -12.99 35.95
C ALA A 110 22.25 -12.02 36.89
N ARG A 111 21.28 -11.27 36.38
CA ARG A 111 20.42 -10.40 37.20
C ARG A 111 18.97 -10.86 37.13
N THR A 112 18.37 -11.02 38.29
CA THR A 112 16.92 -11.27 38.42
C THR A 112 16.15 -10.16 37.71
N VAL A 113 15.19 -10.56 36.89
CA VAL A 113 14.24 -9.63 36.29
C VAL A 113 13.23 -9.26 37.37
N LYS A 114 13.06 -7.97 37.64
CA LYS A 114 12.27 -7.44 38.77
C LYS A 114 10.84 -8.01 38.86
N GLU A 115 10.27 -8.38 37.72
CA GLU A 115 8.91 -8.93 37.57
C GLU A 115 8.92 -10.40 37.08
N GLY A 116 10.10 -11.01 37.00
CA GLY A 116 10.29 -12.37 36.51
C GLY A 116 10.26 -13.42 37.61
N LEU A 117 9.42 -13.26 38.63
CA LEU A 117 9.31 -14.17 39.75
C LEU A 117 7.99 -14.94 39.66
N MET A 118 8.04 -16.25 39.79
CA MET A 118 6.85 -17.10 39.86
C MET A 118 6.96 -18.06 41.03
N THR A 119 5.92 -18.16 41.85
CA THR A 119 5.86 -19.11 42.97
C THR A 119 4.61 -19.97 42.85
N PHE A 120 4.78 -21.29 42.76
CA PHE A 120 3.71 -22.28 42.71
C PHE A 120 3.15 -22.57 44.11
N ARG A 121 1.85 -22.88 44.22
CA ARG A 121 1.25 -23.30 45.48
C ARG A 121 1.57 -24.77 45.74
N LEU A 122 1.60 -25.14 47.01
CA LEU A 122 1.80 -26.54 47.44
C LEU A 122 0.70 -27.48 46.90
N SER A 123 -0.52 -26.97 46.69
CA SER A 123 -1.62 -27.72 46.07
C SER A 123 -1.39 -28.09 44.61
N ASP A 124 -0.44 -27.46 43.93
CA ASP A 124 -0.26 -27.56 42.48
C ASP A 124 0.77 -28.64 42.08
N CYS A 125 1.29 -29.42 43.05
CA CYS A 125 2.36 -30.41 42.83
C CYS A 125 1.97 -31.59 41.91
N ASP A 126 0.67 -31.81 41.68
CA ASP A 126 0.14 -32.84 40.76
C ASP A 126 -0.50 -32.22 39.49
N ALA A 127 -0.29 -30.93 39.22
CA ALA A 127 -0.93 -30.25 38.09
C ALA A 127 -0.35 -30.71 36.74
N LEU A 128 -0.99 -31.69 36.10
CA LEU A 128 -0.59 -32.23 34.78
C LEU A 128 -0.65 -31.17 33.65
N ASP A 129 -1.53 -30.18 33.77
CA ASP A 129 -1.71 -29.10 32.79
C ASP A 129 -1.82 -27.74 33.50
N THR A 130 -0.73 -26.95 33.51
CA THR A 130 -0.81 -25.55 33.95
C THR A 130 -1.26 -24.68 32.77
N PHE A 131 -2.53 -24.26 32.76
CA PHE A 131 -3.07 -23.37 31.74
C PHE A 131 -2.62 -21.92 32.00
N MET A 132 -1.84 -21.35 31.08
CA MET A 132 -1.56 -19.92 31.10
C MET A 132 -2.69 -19.17 30.38
N PRO A 133 -3.51 -18.36 31.05
CA PRO A 133 -4.56 -17.62 30.38
C PRO A 133 -3.92 -16.60 29.43
N PRO A 134 -4.57 -16.31 28.29
CA PRO A 134 -4.08 -15.31 27.39
C PRO A 134 -4.21 -13.91 28.03
N VAL A 135 -3.10 -13.19 28.12
CA VAL A 135 -3.05 -11.84 28.68
C VAL A 135 -3.22 -10.82 27.56
N PHE A 136 -4.11 -9.86 27.77
CA PHE A 136 -4.20 -8.70 26.89
C PHE A 136 -3.11 -7.68 27.25
N SER A 137 -2.37 -7.21 26.24
CA SER A 137 -1.28 -6.24 26.38
C SER A 137 -1.67 -4.98 25.63
N GLY A 138 -2.11 -3.97 26.38
CA GLY A 138 -2.59 -2.69 25.88
C GLY A 138 -1.57 -1.58 26.07
N MET A 139 -1.77 -0.48 25.35
CA MET A 139 -1.04 0.77 25.50
C MET A 139 -1.99 1.94 25.72
N ALA A 140 -1.55 2.93 26.48
CA ALA A 140 -2.21 4.24 26.58
C ALA A 140 -1.15 5.33 26.52
N PHE A 141 -1.45 6.45 25.87
CA PHE A 141 -0.44 7.50 25.61
C PHE A 141 -0.71 8.74 26.47
N LEU A 142 0.28 9.13 27.26
CA LEU A 142 0.29 10.40 27.98
C LEU A 142 0.98 11.44 27.09
N MET A 143 0.19 12.25 26.39
CA MET A 143 0.67 13.29 25.47
C MET A 143 0.95 14.58 26.25
N THR A 144 2.21 14.89 26.51
CA THR A 144 2.59 15.93 27.48
C THR A 144 2.50 17.36 26.95
N ASP A 145 2.42 17.51 25.64
CA ASP A 145 2.32 18.78 24.91
C ASP A 145 0.87 19.30 24.80
N ASN A 146 -0.12 18.57 25.32
CA ASN A 146 -1.52 18.98 25.29
C ASN A 146 -2.24 18.71 26.62
N GLY A 147 -2.70 19.79 27.28
CA GLY A 147 -3.34 19.69 28.60
C GLY A 147 -4.66 18.93 28.61
N ALA A 148 -5.47 19.01 27.54
CA ALA A 148 -6.72 18.26 27.43
C ALA A 148 -6.43 16.75 27.30
N ALA A 149 -5.42 16.38 26.50
CA ALA A 149 -4.96 15.00 26.35
C ALA A 149 -4.47 14.41 27.69
N GLN A 150 -3.71 15.18 28.48
CA GLN A 150 -3.24 14.74 29.79
C GLN A 150 -4.39 14.49 30.78
N ARG A 151 -5.37 15.39 30.84
CA ARG A 151 -6.56 15.23 31.69
C ARG A 151 -7.37 14.00 31.27
N ALA A 152 -7.67 13.89 29.98
CA ALA A 152 -8.41 12.76 29.43
C ALA A 152 -7.70 11.42 29.68
N PHE A 153 -6.37 11.35 29.51
CA PHE A 153 -5.59 10.18 29.89
C PHE A 153 -5.76 9.82 31.37
N GLY A 154 -5.72 10.82 32.27
CA GLY A 154 -5.90 10.63 33.71
C GLY A 154 -7.26 10.05 34.07
N GLU A 155 -8.33 10.63 33.54
CA GLU A 155 -9.72 10.24 33.82
C GLU A 155 -10.06 8.84 33.26
N ILE A 156 -9.69 8.58 31.99
CA ILE A 156 -9.93 7.26 31.37
C ILE A 156 -9.14 6.18 32.11
N ARG A 157 -7.88 6.46 32.47
CA ARG A 157 -7.04 5.52 33.24
C ARG A 157 -7.63 5.27 34.62
N PHE A 158 -8.17 6.30 35.29
CA PHE A 158 -8.84 6.13 36.57
C PHE A 158 -10.04 5.20 36.43
N GLY A 159 -10.92 5.45 35.45
CA GLY A 159 -12.04 4.58 35.11
C GLY A 159 -11.64 3.13 34.86
N PHE A 160 -10.57 2.93 34.09
CA PHE A 160 -9.98 1.61 33.84
C PHE A 160 -9.58 0.90 35.14
N MET A 161 -8.80 1.59 36.00
CA MET A 161 -8.33 1.01 37.26
C MET A 161 -9.47 0.71 38.23
N SER A 162 -10.56 1.47 38.18
CA SER A 162 -11.75 1.24 39.00
C SER A 162 -12.57 0.05 38.51
N ALA A 163 -12.70 -0.16 37.19
CA ALA A 163 -13.42 -1.31 36.65
C ALA A 163 -12.64 -2.62 36.77
N TYR A 164 -11.31 -2.54 36.72
CA TYR A 164 -10.45 -3.71 36.66
C TYR A 164 -10.43 -4.48 37.99
N ILE A 165 -11.32 -5.48 38.08
CA ILE A 165 -11.26 -6.48 39.13
C ILE A 165 -10.14 -7.46 38.73
N ARG A 166 -9.03 -7.43 39.48
CA ARG A 166 -7.98 -8.44 39.31
C ARG A 166 -8.61 -9.81 39.58
N PRO A 167 -8.47 -10.77 38.65
CA PRO A 167 -8.91 -12.14 38.89
C PRO A 167 -8.30 -12.65 40.21
N THR A 168 -9.11 -13.24 41.08
CA THR A 168 -8.72 -13.53 42.47
C THR A 168 -7.80 -14.75 42.57
N GLY A 169 -7.81 -15.60 41.54
CA GLY A 169 -6.83 -16.66 41.30
C GLY A 169 -5.70 -16.22 40.36
N TRP A 170 -4.47 -16.63 40.69
CA TRP A 170 -3.41 -16.74 39.68
C TRP A 170 -3.94 -17.68 38.58
N TRP A 171 -3.83 -17.30 37.30
CA TRP A 171 -4.26 -18.08 36.12
C TRP A 171 -5.75 -18.01 35.69
N GLU A 172 -6.51 -16.99 36.12
CA GLU A 172 -7.88 -16.77 35.61
C GLU A 172 -7.90 -16.01 34.26
N PRO A 173 -8.75 -16.41 33.28
CA PRO A 173 -8.91 -15.71 32.00
C PRO A 173 -9.35 -14.25 32.13
N GLY A 174 -8.91 -13.39 31.20
CA GLY A 174 -9.34 -11.99 31.13
C GLY A 174 -8.38 -10.99 31.79
N GLU A 175 -7.12 -11.37 32.01
CA GLU A 175 -6.10 -10.45 32.51
C GLU A 175 -5.78 -9.34 31.48
N ILE A 176 -5.79 -8.09 31.95
CA ILE A 176 -5.55 -6.89 31.14
C ILE A 176 -4.36 -6.12 31.71
N SER A 177 -3.30 -5.99 30.93
CA SER A 177 -2.15 -5.14 31.23
C SER A 177 -2.14 -3.94 30.30
N ILE A 178 -2.31 -2.73 30.82
CA ILE A 178 -2.17 -1.48 30.05
C ILE A 178 -0.87 -0.78 30.44
N PHE A 179 0.00 -0.57 29.47
CA PHE A 179 1.27 0.11 29.67
C PHE A 179 1.15 1.58 29.25
N PRO A 180 1.30 2.54 30.19
CA PRO A 180 1.30 3.94 29.84
C PRO A 180 2.62 4.31 29.15
N ARG A 181 2.54 5.12 28.10
CA ARG A 181 3.72 5.64 27.40
C ARG A 181 3.66 7.17 27.29
N VAL A 182 4.70 7.82 27.82
CA VAL A 182 4.91 9.27 27.63
C VAL A 182 5.31 9.54 26.18
N SER A 183 4.64 10.51 25.56
CA SER A 183 4.90 10.95 24.19
C SER A 183 4.42 12.40 23.99
N THR A 184 4.55 12.92 22.78
CA THR A 184 3.85 14.12 22.27
C THR A 184 2.79 13.71 21.24
N LEU A 185 1.91 14.64 20.84
CA LEU A 185 0.96 14.43 19.75
C LEU A 185 1.68 13.98 18.47
N ASN A 186 2.72 14.71 18.07
CA ASN A 186 3.45 14.47 16.81
C ASN A 186 4.31 13.19 16.83
N SER A 187 4.81 12.77 17.98
CA SER A 187 5.67 11.57 18.10
C SER A 187 4.92 10.30 18.49
N SER A 188 3.61 10.38 18.72
CA SER A 188 2.79 9.28 19.28
C SER A 188 2.75 8.03 18.40
N ARG A 189 2.65 8.21 17.07
CA ARG A 189 2.70 7.12 16.08
C ARG A 189 4.03 6.36 16.14
N ASP A 190 5.15 7.08 16.08
CA ASP A 190 6.49 6.48 16.08
C ASP A 190 6.78 5.80 17.42
N ALA A 191 6.31 6.40 18.52
CA ALA A 191 6.37 5.78 19.84
C ALA A 191 5.58 4.45 19.89
N LEU A 192 4.38 4.39 19.30
CA LEU A 192 3.60 3.16 19.18
C LEU A 192 4.35 2.08 18.39
N GLN A 193 4.87 2.43 17.21
CA GLN A 193 5.63 1.50 16.37
C GLN A 193 6.89 0.98 17.08
N SER A 194 7.64 1.86 17.75
CA SER A 194 8.81 1.48 18.55
C SER A 194 8.44 0.50 19.67
N GLN A 195 7.30 0.68 20.32
CA GLN A 195 6.85 -0.27 21.32
C GLN A 195 6.45 -1.62 20.72
N MET A 196 5.78 -1.63 19.57
CA MET A 196 5.42 -2.87 18.88
C MET A 196 6.63 -3.71 18.43
N GLN A 197 7.79 -3.07 18.23
CA GLN A 197 9.06 -3.77 17.95
C GLN A 197 9.68 -4.43 19.19
N SER A 198 9.43 -3.89 20.38
CA SER A 198 10.04 -4.35 21.64
C SER A 198 9.14 -5.25 22.47
N ARG A 199 7.82 -5.19 22.27
CA ARG A 199 6.84 -6.02 22.99
C ARG A 199 5.61 -6.30 22.14
N ARG A 200 4.84 -7.31 22.52
CA ARG A 200 3.50 -7.51 21.95
C ARG A 200 2.56 -6.42 22.44
N VAL A 201 1.88 -5.78 21.50
CA VAL A 201 0.80 -4.82 21.75
C VAL A 201 -0.43 -5.33 21.01
N HIS A 202 -1.47 -5.66 21.76
CA HIS A 202 -2.75 -6.14 21.22
C HIS A 202 -3.70 -4.98 20.93
N GLY A 203 -3.65 -3.90 21.73
CA GLY A 203 -4.46 -2.71 21.49
C GLY A 203 -4.00 -1.43 22.16
N VAL A 204 -4.67 -0.33 21.81
CA VAL A 204 -4.45 1.03 22.32
C VAL A 204 -5.77 1.60 22.86
N PHE A 205 -5.69 2.33 23.97
CA PHE A 205 -6.83 2.90 24.69
C PHE A 205 -6.70 4.40 24.88
N GLY A 206 -7.86 5.06 24.92
CA GLY A 206 -7.98 6.47 25.28
C GLY A 206 -7.56 7.41 24.16
N VAL A 207 -6.78 8.43 24.52
CA VAL A 207 -6.43 9.51 23.58
C VAL A 207 -5.49 9.00 22.50
N VAL A 208 -5.86 9.23 21.25
CA VAL A 208 -5.08 8.86 20.06
C VAL A 208 -5.02 10.02 19.07
N THR A 209 -4.08 9.92 18.12
CA THR A 209 -4.03 10.80 16.96
C THR A 209 -4.49 10.06 15.71
N GLU A 210 -4.92 10.80 14.69
CA GLU A 210 -5.31 10.21 13.39
C GLU A 210 -4.18 9.37 12.80
N ALA A 211 -2.93 9.84 12.93
CA ALA A 211 -1.74 9.14 12.45
C ALA A 211 -1.48 7.79 13.17
N MET A 212 -1.96 7.63 14.41
CA MET A 212 -1.88 6.34 15.11
C MET A 212 -2.86 5.33 14.54
N LEU A 213 -4.07 5.75 14.15
CA LEU A 213 -5.12 4.86 13.66
C LEU A 213 -4.74 4.10 12.38
N ASP A 214 -3.74 4.58 11.64
CA ASP A 214 -3.21 3.93 10.44
C ASP A 214 -2.13 2.86 10.74
N VAL A 215 -1.76 2.67 12.01
CA VAL A 215 -0.84 1.60 12.43
C VAL A 215 -1.58 0.26 12.44
N GLY A 216 -1.17 -0.66 11.55
CA GLY A 216 -1.75 -2.01 11.47
C GLY A 216 -1.29 -2.94 12.59
N ASN A 217 -1.94 -4.11 12.72
CA ASN A 217 -1.65 -5.15 13.73
C ASN A 217 -1.83 -4.71 15.19
N VAL A 218 -2.64 -3.69 15.45
CA VAL A 218 -3.00 -3.23 16.80
C VAL A 218 -4.44 -2.71 16.80
N VAL A 219 -5.24 -3.08 17.79
CA VAL A 219 -6.65 -2.64 17.89
C VAL A 219 -6.79 -1.37 18.72
N PHE A 220 -7.45 -0.35 18.20
CA PHE A 220 -7.85 0.83 18.94
C PHE A 220 -9.24 0.60 19.53
N ILE A 221 -9.35 0.56 20.86
CA ILE A 221 -10.62 0.37 21.55
C ILE A 221 -11.12 1.74 22.00
N ASP A 222 -12.28 2.12 21.47
CA ASP A 222 -12.94 3.41 21.66
C ASP A 222 -11.98 4.61 21.56
N PRO A 223 -11.33 4.80 20.38
CA PRO A 223 -10.33 5.84 20.22
C PRO A 223 -10.93 7.24 20.44
N LEU A 224 -10.34 8.01 21.36
CA LEU A 224 -10.72 9.39 21.63
C LEU A 224 -9.78 10.35 20.89
N LEU A 225 -10.28 10.98 19.83
CA LEU A 225 -9.57 12.05 19.12
C LEU A 225 -9.79 13.39 19.83
N LEU A 226 -8.78 14.27 19.81
CA LEU A 226 -8.86 15.62 20.40
C LEU A 226 -9.63 16.61 19.52
N GLU A 227 -9.82 16.27 18.25
CA GLU A 227 -10.59 17.04 17.30
C GLU A 227 -11.73 16.18 16.75
N PRO A 228 -12.91 16.74 16.50
CA PRO A 228 -14.01 16.01 15.88
C PRO A 228 -13.64 15.64 14.44
N ARG A 229 -13.76 14.35 14.13
CA ARG A 229 -13.50 13.79 12.80
C ARG A 229 -14.65 12.88 12.39
N LEU A 230 -14.92 12.82 11.10
CA LEU A 230 -15.86 11.85 10.57
C LEU A 230 -15.24 10.45 10.62
N ASN A 231 -16.06 9.45 10.93
CA ASN A 231 -15.61 8.07 10.99
C ASN A 231 -15.19 7.58 9.61
N ARG A 232 -13.92 7.16 9.49
CA ARG A 232 -13.40 6.44 8.33
C ARG A 232 -13.23 5.00 8.73
N PHE A 233 -13.91 4.10 8.02
CA PHE A 233 -13.86 2.67 8.37
C PHE A 233 -12.41 2.17 8.40
N ARG A 234 -11.98 1.77 9.60
CA ARG A 234 -10.72 1.11 9.87
C ARG A 234 -11.02 -0.15 10.65
N ARG A 235 -10.69 -1.31 10.09
CA ARG A 235 -10.97 -2.62 10.70
C ARG A 235 -10.47 -2.72 12.15
N TYR A 236 -9.30 -2.17 12.45
CA TYR A 236 -8.72 -2.27 13.79
C TYR A 236 -9.12 -1.11 14.71
N ALA A 237 -9.96 -0.17 14.30
CA ALA A 237 -10.51 0.84 15.20
C ALA A 237 -11.95 0.44 15.57
N ILE A 238 -12.21 0.16 16.84
CA ILE A 238 -13.53 -0.27 17.32
C ILE A 238 -14.14 0.88 18.11
N HIS A 239 -15.12 1.56 17.51
CA HIS A 239 -15.84 2.66 18.16
C HIS A 239 -16.93 2.09 19.08
N LEU A 240 -16.89 2.41 20.37
CA LEU A 240 -17.90 2.00 21.35
C LEU A 240 -18.83 3.15 21.69
N SER A 241 -18.27 4.36 21.73
CA SER A 241 -18.96 5.62 21.90
C SER A 241 -19.58 6.10 20.57
N PRO A 242 -20.61 6.97 20.61
CA PRO A 242 -21.25 7.49 19.41
C PRO A 242 -20.23 8.17 18.51
N THR A 243 -20.28 7.85 17.22
CA THR A 243 -19.56 8.62 16.20
C THR A 243 -20.24 9.97 15.99
N LEU A 244 -19.52 10.97 15.48
CA LEU A 244 -20.06 12.30 15.21
C LEU A 244 -21.30 12.24 14.29
N GLU A 245 -21.29 11.31 13.34
CA GLU A 245 -22.41 11.06 12.44
C GLU A 245 -23.65 10.54 13.17
N GLN A 246 -23.47 9.61 14.11
CA GLN A 246 -24.56 9.09 14.93
C GLN A 246 -25.14 10.17 15.85
N GLU A 247 -24.27 11.00 16.45
CA GLU A 247 -24.69 12.13 17.26
C GLU A 247 -25.54 13.11 16.44
N PHE A 248 -25.06 13.55 15.27
CA PHE A 248 -25.83 14.43 14.39
C PHE A 248 -27.16 13.82 13.95
N PHE A 249 -27.19 12.53 13.65
CA PHE A 249 -28.43 11.86 13.24
C PHE A 249 -29.47 11.90 14.36
N VAL A 250 -29.07 11.62 15.60
CA VAL A 250 -29.96 11.61 16.76
C VAL A 250 -30.38 13.02 17.17
N LEU A 251 -29.46 13.98 17.15
CA LEU A 251 -29.76 15.40 17.39
C LEU A 251 -30.72 15.97 16.34
N ALA A 252 -30.54 15.62 15.07
CA ALA A 252 -31.45 16.00 14.00
C ALA A 252 -32.85 15.40 14.21
N LYS A 253 -32.94 14.13 14.61
CA LYS A 253 -34.21 13.47 14.92
C LYS A 253 -34.93 14.14 16.09
N TYR A 254 -34.19 14.53 17.14
CA TYR A 254 -34.72 15.34 18.23
C TYR A 254 -35.29 16.66 17.71
N LEU A 255 -34.54 17.41 16.89
CA LEU A 255 -35.00 18.68 16.31
C LEU A 255 -36.22 18.52 15.40
N GLY A 256 -36.28 17.45 14.59
CA GLY A 256 -37.43 17.15 13.73
C GLY A 256 -38.74 16.93 14.51
N ASN A 257 -38.65 16.49 15.77
CA ASN A 257 -39.78 16.36 16.69
C ASN A 257 -40.16 17.66 17.41
N THR A 258 -39.43 18.76 17.16
CA THR A 258 -39.75 20.08 17.69
C THR A 258 -40.41 20.98 16.63
N SER A 259 -40.80 22.21 17.01
CA SER A 259 -41.34 23.20 16.08
C SER A 259 -40.29 23.82 15.14
N VAL A 260 -39.01 23.45 15.29
CA VAL A 260 -37.87 24.01 14.56
C VAL A 260 -37.94 23.62 13.08
N ARG A 261 -37.52 24.56 12.21
CA ARG A 261 -37.50 24.39 10.75
C ARG A 261 -36.14 24.68 10.11
N SER A 262 -35.25 25.36 10.84
CA SER A 262 -33.89 25.63 10.38
C SER A 262 -32.91 25.67 11.56
N ALA A 263 -31.68 25.22 11.34
CA ALA A 263 -30.57 25.35 12.29
C ALA A 263 -29.36 26.05 11.64
N HIS A 264 -28.55 26.70 12.46
CA HIS A 264 -27.24 27.24 12.09
C HIS A 264 -26.14 26.22 12.41
N ALA A 265 -24.95 26.40 11.83
CA ALA A 265 -23.77 25.66 12.24
C ALA A 265 -22.53 26.55 12.20
N VAL A 266 -21.66 26.37 13.20
CA VAL A 266 -20.32 26.93 13.29
C VAL A 266 -19.36 25.76 13.51
N ILE A 267 -18.56 25.45 12.50
CA ILE A 267 -17.73 24.24 12.48
C ILE A 267 -16.28 24.66 12.25
N ARG A 268 -15.41 24.31 13.20
CA ARG A 268 -13.98 24.56 13.15
C ARG A 268 -13.21 23.25 12.98
N GLY A 269 -12.30 23.20 12.02
CA GLY A 269 -11.42 22.03 11.81
C GLY A 269 -11.12 21.76 10.34
N GLU A 270 -10.16 20.87 10.09
CA GLU A 270 -9.72 20.54 8.73
C GLU A 270 -10.82 19.90 7.86
N GLU A 271 -11.74 19.15 8.50
CA GLU A 271 -12.86 18.48 7.83
C GLU A 271 -14.17 19.28 7.92
N ALA A 272 -14.12 20.57 8.24
CA ALA A 272 -15.32 21.37 8.54
C ALA A 272 -16.39 21.30 7.44
N ALA A 273 -15.99 21.33 6.16
CA ALA A 273 -16.91 21.22 5.03
C ALA A 273 -17.59 19.84 4.95
N ALA A 274 -16.86 18.75 5.22
CA ALA A 274 -17.41 17.40 5.20
C ALA A 274 -18.35 17.18 6.40
N VAL A 275 -17.95 17.65 7.58
CA VAL A 275 -18.79 17.65 8.80
C VAL A 275 -20.09 18.41 8.56
N ALA A 276 -20.02 19.58 7.92
CA ALA A 276 -21.20 20.38 7.57
C ALA A 276 -22.15 19.63 6.61
N ASP A 277 -21.60 18.89 5.64
CA ASP A 277 -22.41 18.10 4.72
C ASP A 277 -23.12 16.92 5.42
N VAL A 278 -22.44 16.22 6.32
CA VAL A 278 -23.08 15.16 7.12
C VAL A 278 -24.18 15.74 8.01
N LEU A 279 -23.90 16.86 8.71
CA LEU A 279 -24.90 17.55 9.52
C LEU A 279 -26.12 17.95 8.66
N ARG A 280 -25.89 18.51 7.47
CA ARG A 280 -26.95 18.86 6.52
C ARG A 280 -27.80 17.65 6.16
N ARG A 281 -27.18 16.51 5.82
CA ARG A 281 -27.88 15.27 5.50
C ARG A 281 -28.69 14.75 6.69
N SER A 282 -28.14 14.78 7.90
CA SER A 282 -28.85 14.42 9.14
C SER A 282 -30.09 15.29 9.36
N LEU A 283 -29.94 16.61 9.24
CA LEU A 283 -31.03 17.58 9.44
C LEU A 283 -32.13 17.42 8.39
N VAL A 284 -31.77 17.33 7.10
CA VAL A 284 -32.73 17.15 6.00
C VAL A 284 -33.53 15.85 6.16
N THR A 285 -32.86 14.77 6.59
CA THR A 285 -33.50 13.49 6.89
C THR A 285 -34.60 13.62 7.95
N SER A 286 -34.45 14.57 8.88
CA SER A 286 -35.42 14.86 9.94
C SER A 286 -36.34 16.05 9.64
N GLY A 287 -36.37 16.55 8.40
CA GLY A 287 -37.23 17.66 7.99
C GLY A 287 -36.76 19.05 8.46
N VAL A 288 -35.49 19.18 8.87
CA VAL A 288 -34.88 20.44 9.31
C VAL A 288 -33.90 20.94 8.24
N SER A 289 -33.95 22.23 7.92
CA SER A 289 -32.98 22.82 6.98
C SER A 289 -31.71 23.30 7.70
N LEU A 290 -30.55 23.17 7.06
CA LEU A 290 -29.31 23.79 7.53
C LEU A 290 -29.12 25.12 6.81
N GLN A 291 -29.01 26.23 7.56
CA GLN A 291 -28.60 27.51 6.99
C GLN A 291 -27.13 27.47 6.54
N SER A 292 -26.66 28.48 5.80
CA SER A 292 -25.26 28.49 5.33
C SER A 292 -24.30 28.32 6.52
N PRO A 293 -23.52 27.21 6.60
CA PRO A 293 -22.69 26.93 7.74
C PRO A 293 -21.46 27.86 7.75
N THR A 294 -21.10 28.35 8.93
CA THR A 294 -19.85 29.09 9.13
C THR A 294 -18.72 28.09 9.32
N LEU A 295 -17.78 28.04 8.37
CA LEU A 295 -16.61 27.16 8.42
C LEU A 295 -15.39 27.96 8.85
N LEU A 296 -14.71 27.51 9.90
CA LEU A 296 -13.58 28.19 10.53
C LEU A 296 -12.30 27.35 10.43
N ALA A 297 -11.16 28.01 10.27
CA ALA A 297 -9.85 27.35 10.31
C ALA A 297 -9.42 27.06 11.76
N GLY A 298 -8.45 26.16 11.94
CA GLY A 298 -7.87 25.88 13.25
C GLY A 298 -7.30 27.14 13.90
N GLY A 299 -7.77 27.48 15.11
CA GLY A 299 -7.35 28.66 15.87
C GLY A 299 -8.23 29.90 15.72
N ASP A 300 -9.18 29.92 14.79
CA ASP A 300 -10.12 31.03 14.65
C ASP A 300 -11.09 31.12 15.85
N ALA A 301 -11.48 32.35 16.20
CA ALA A 301 -12.40 32.60 17.31
C ALA A 301 -13.84 32.19 16.96
N LEU A 302 -14.43 31.33 17.78
CA LEU A 302 -15.77 30.78 17.51
C LEU A 302 -16.90 31.73 17.92
N ALA A 303 -16.72 32.42 19.05
CA ALA A 303 -17.77 33.18 19.75
C ALA A 303 -18.43 34.26 18.89
N GLY A 304 -17.68 34.90 17.98
CA GLY A 304 -18.18 35.98 17.13
C GLY A 304 -19.17 35.54 16.05
N HIS A 305 -19.34 34.22 15.87
CA HIS A 305 -20.19 33.63 14.83
C HIS A 305 -21.47 32.99 15.37
N LEU A 306 -21.70 33.04 16.69
CA LEU A 306 -22.91 32.47 17.30
C LEU A 306 -24.13 33.37 17.04
N PRO A 307 -25.26 32.83 16.56
CA PRO A 307 -26.47 33.61 16.34
C PRO A 307 -27.10 34.03 17.68
N ALA A 308 -27.86 35.14 17.66
CA ALA A 308 -28.56 35.65 18.85
C ALA A 308 -29.81 34.84 19.22
N GLU A 309 -30.36 34.04 18.30
CA GLU A 309 -31.57 33.24 18.50
C GLU A 309 -31.56 31.96 17.66
N GLY A 310 -32.40 30.99 18.04
CA GLY A 310 -32.56 29.74 17.32
C GLY A 310 -31.54 28.67 17.71
N ASP A 311 -31.41 27.64 16.87
CA ASP A 311 -30.55 26.49 17.13
C ASP A 311 -29.23 26.61 16.36
N VAL A 312 -28.10 26.36 17.02
CA VAL A 312 -26.77 26.36 16.41
C VAL A 312 -25.97 25.13 16.81
N PHE A 313 -25.45 24.40 15.81
CA PHE A 313 -24.47 23.34 16.02
C PHE A 313 -23.08 23.96 16.08
N VAL A 314 -22.32 23.61 17.11
CA VAL A 314 -20.97 24.10 17.35
C VAL A 314 -20.04 22.91 17.48
N VAL A 315 -19.08 22.81 16.57
CA VAL A 315 -18.19 21.66 16.43
C VAL A 315 -16.75 22.17 16.30
N GLY A 316 -15.81 21.53 16.98
CA GLY A 316 -14.39 21.91 16.99
C GLY A 316 -14.05 22.87 18.12
N LEU A 317 -14.55 22.62 19.34
CA LEU A 317 -14.38 23.42 20.54
C LEU A 317 -12.95 23.37 21.10
N ALA A 318 -12.50 24.51 21.61
CA ALA A 318 -11.35 24.62 22.48
C ALA A 318 -11.81 25.08 23.86
N ALA A 319 -10.98 24.89 24.89
CA ALA A 319 -11.32 25.26 26.27
C ALA A 319 -11.79 26.72 26.42
N VAL A 320 -11.19 27.65 25.65
CA VAL A 320 -11.57 29.08 25.66
C VAL A 320 -12.98 29.35 25.13
N ASP A 321 -13.51 28.47 24.27
CA ASP A 321 -14.83 28.66 23.67
C ASP A 321 -15.95 28.34 24.66
N VAL A 322 -15.70 27.47 25.65
CA VAL A 322 -16.71 27.05 26.64
C VAL A 322 -17.22 28.24 27.47
N ALA A 323 -16.31 29.08 27.97
CA ALA A 323 -16.66 30.30 28.69
C ALA A 323 -17.40 31.31 27.79
N ALA A 324 -17.04 31.38 26.51
CA ALA A 324 -17.72 32.24 25.56
C ALA A 324 -19.14 31.76 25.25
N ILE A 325 -19.35 30.44 25.09
CA ILE A 325 -20.67 29.82 24.93
C ILE A 325 -21.53 30.11 26.16
N ALA A 326 -21.01 29.88 27.37
CA ALA A 326 -21.73 30.14 28.62
C ALA A 326 -22.23 31.60 28.70
N LYS A 327 -21.36 32.56 28.41
CA LYS A 327 -21.73 33.98 28.34
C LYS A 327 -22.76 34.27 27.24
N HIS A 328 -22.61 33.64 26.09
CA HIS A 328 -23.51 33.86 24.94
C HIS A 328 -24.92 33.34 25.22
N VAL A 329 -25.06 32.11 25.72
CA VAL A 329 -26.37 31.56 26.07
C VAL A 329 -27.00 32.31 27.23
N ALA A 330 -26.23 32.77 28.23
CA ALA A 330 -26.76 33.57 29.33
C ALA A 330 -27.30 34.93 28.86
N SER A 331 -26.69 35.55 27.85
CA SER A 331 -27.12 36.85 27.32
C SER A 331 -28.25 36.78 26.29
N HIS A 332 -28.47 35.61 25.68
CA HIS A 332 -29.48 35.42 24.64
C HIS A 332 -30.44 34.29 25.03
N GLY A 333 -31.63 34.61 25.54
CA GLY A 333 -32.56 33.62 26.08
C GLY A 333 -33.17 32.64 25.06
N SER A 334 -33.12 32.97 23.77
CA SER A 334 -33.75 32.20 22.68
C SER A 334 -32.79 31.33 21.88
N VAL A 335 -31.48 31.34 22.18
CA VAL A 335 -30.49 30.50 21.49
C VAL A 335 -30.30 29.15 22.19
N ARG A 336 -30.19 28.06 21.44
CA ARG A 336 -29.74 26.74 21.92
C ARG A 336 -28.50 26.29 21.15
N VAL A 337 -27.54 25.74 21.87
CA VAL A 337 -26.22 25.38 21.35
C VAL A 337 -26.05 23.87 21.42
N PHE A 338 -25.77 23.24 20.28
CA PHE A 338 -25.57 21.80 20.16
C PHE A 338 -24.07 21.52 20.02
N VAL A 339 -23.51 20.67 20.87
CA VAL A 339 -22.07 20.33 20.88
C VAL A 339 -21.87 18.82 20.75
N ALA A 340 -20.72 18.38 20.23
CA ALA A 340 -20.39 16.96 20.19
C ALA A 340 -20.03 16.45 21.60
N PHE A 341 -20.44 15.22 21.92
CA PHE A 341 -20.23 14.63 23.24
C PHE A 341 -18.76 14.40 23.54
N SER A 342 -17.95 13.99 22.56
CA SER A 342 -16.50 13.83 22.76
C SER A 342 -15.83 15.13 23.21
N GLU A 343 -16.26 16.26 22.65
CA GLU A 343 -15.74 17.59 22.97
C GLU A 343 -16.20 18.04 24.36
N PHE A 344 -17.48 17.82 24.68
CA PHE A 344 -18.01 18.01 26.03
C PHE A 344 -17.25 17.16 27.05
N ALA A 345 -16.97 15.89 26.75
CA ALA A 345 -16.27 14.98 27.66
C ALA A 345 -14.82 15.41 27.89
N LEU A 346 -14.10 15.81 26.82
CA LEU A 346 -12.73 16.36 26.90
C LEU A 346 -12.65 17.65 27.71
N LEU A 347 -13.70 18.49 27.63
CA LEU A 347 -13.78 19.81 28.26
C LEU A 347 -14.74 19.83 29.46
N HIS A 348 -15.05 18.68 30.05
CA HIS A 348 -16.07 18.54 31.09
C HIS A 348 -15.81 19.49 32.27
N ALA A 349 -14.57 19.56 32.74
CA ALA A 349 -14.18 20.47 33.82
C ALA A 349 -14.38 21.95 33.44
N ASP A 350 -14.10 22.32 32.19
CA ASP A 350 -14.31 23.68 31.68
C ASP A 350 -15.81 24.02 31.61
N PHE A 351 -16.66 23.06 31.21
CA PHE A 351 -18.13 23.21 31.21
C PHE A 351 -18.70 23.33 32.62
N VAL A 352 -18.26 22.49 33.56
CA VAL A 352 -18.67 22.56 34.97
C VAL A 352 -18.30 23.93 35.55
N ALA A 353 -17.09 24.43 35.29
CA ALA A 353 -16.65 25.73 35.79
C ALA A 353 -17.41 26.91 35.14
N ALA A 354 -17.66 26.85 33.82
CA ALA A 354 -18.29 27.95 33.09
C ALA A 354 -19.80 28.08 33.36
N PHE A 355 -20.46 26.99 33.71
CA PHE A 355 -21.91 26.93 33.99
C PHE A 355 -22.23 26.80 35.48
N ASP A 356 -21.28 27.14 36.36
CA ASP A 356 -21.52 27.22 37.79
C ASP A 356 -22.66 28.24 38.07
N GLY A 357 -23.75 27.77 38.67
CA GLY A 357 -25.00 28.53 38.82
C GLY A 357 -26.11 28.25 37.78
N GLY A 358 -25.85 27.43 36.77
CA GLY A 358 -26.87 26.80 35.90
C GLY A 358 -27.53 27.68 34.83
N ALA A 359 -27.17 28.95 34.73
CA ALA A 359 -27.77 29.87 33.74
C ALA A 359 -27.52 29.41 32.30
N GLY A 360 -28.59 29.07 31.57
CA GLY A 360 -28.52 28.64 30.17
C GLY A 360 -28.02 27.21 29.94
N ALA A 361 -27.70 26.45 31.00
CA ALA A 361 -27.25 25.06 30.88
C ALA A 361 -28.34 24.13 30.31
N ASP A 362 -29.62 24.49 30.45
CA ASP A 362 -30.76 23.81 29.84
C ASP A 362 -30.76 23.89 28.30
N ARG A 363 -30.02 24.86 27.74
CA ARG A 363 -29.96 25.18 26.30
C ARG A 363 -28.64 24.78 25.62
N VAL A 364 -27.69 24.20 26.35
CA VAL A 364 -26.55 23.51 25.76
C VAL A 364 -26.89 22.03 25.67
N VAL A 365 -26.81 21.43 24.49
CA VAL A 365 -27.38 20.12 24.18
C VAL A 365 -26.36 19.23 23.48
N PHE A 366 -26.34 17.94 23.81
CA PHE A 366 -25.49 16.94 23.16
C PHE A 366 -26.16 15.57 23.16
N ALA A 367 -25.64 14.62 22.38
CA ALA A 367 -26.15 13.25 22.30
C ALA A 367 -25.13 12.28 22.89
N THR A 368 -25.56 11.35 23.75
CA THR A 368 -24.68 10.36 24.38
C THR A 368 -25.36 9.00 24.54
N SER A 369 -24.57 7.92 24.46
CA SER A 369 -25.00 6.57 24.82
C SER A 369 -24.62 6.18 26.25
N LEU A 370 -23.90 7.05 26.98
CA LEU A 370 -23.55 6.76 28.37
C LEU A 370 -24.75 6.98 29.30
N PRO A 371 -24.90 6.13 30.33
CA PRO A 371 -25.77 6.44 31.44
C PRO A 371 -25.17 7.58 32.28
N HIS A 372 -25.96 8.15 33.19
CA HIS A 372 -25.51 9.31 33.97
C HIS A 372 -24.43 8.91 35.00
N TRP A 373 -23.23 9.47 34.84
CA TRP A 373 -22.03 9.10 35.62
C TRP A 373 -22.10 9.49 37.10
N ASN A 374 -23.05 10.32 37.50
CA ASN A 374 -23.21 10.76 38.89
C ASN A 374 -24.67 10.64 39.39
N ASP A 375 -25.46 9.70 38.84
CA ASP A 375 -26.85 9.45 39.27
C ASP A 375 -26.94 8.24 40.22
N ALA A 376 -26.99 8.50 41.53
CA ALA A 376 -27.08 7.45 42.54
C ALA A 376 -28.40 6.64 42.49
N ASN A 377 -29.43 7.18 41.84
CA ASN A 377 -30.74 6.53 41.67
C ASN A 377 -30.92 5.98 40.25
N SER A 378 -29.84 5.91 39.47
CA SER A 378 -29.87 5.43 38.10
C SER A 378 -30.45 4.02 38.02
N THR A 379 -31.24 3.74 36.99
CA THR A 379 -31.70 2.38 36.66
C THR A 379 -30.65 1.60 35.87
N SER A 380 -29.55 2.24 35.47
CA SER A 380 -28.44 1.60 34.76
C SER A 380 -27.56 0.79 35.72
N GLU A 381 -27.46 -0.51 35.49
CA GLU A 381 -26.58 -1.41 36.25
C GLU A 381 -25.10 -0.99 36.15
N THR A 382 -24.69 -0.47 34.99
CA THR A 382 -23.33 0.04 34.78
C THR A 382 -23.07 1.29 35.61
N ALA A 383 -24.00 2.26 35.62
CA ALA A 383 -23.84 3.48 36.41
C ALA A 383 -23.88 3.20 37.92
N GLN A 384 -24.78 2.32 38.39
CA GLN A 384 -24.86 1.92 39.79
C GLN A 384 -23.53 1.32 40.27
N GLU A 385 -22.95 0.41 39.49
CA GLU A 385 -21.66 -0.20 39.82
C GLU A 385 -20.52 0.81 39.78
N PHE A 386 -20.49 1.69 38.77
CA PHE A 386 -19.49 2.73 38.66
C PHE A 386 -19.50 3.63 39.89
N ILE A 387 -20.68 4.08 40.35
CA ILE A 387 -20.85 4.93 41.53
C ILE A 387 -20.49 4.20 42.82
N ARG A 388 -20.81 2.90 42.90
CA ARG A 388 -20.46 2.04 44.04
C ARG A 388 -18.94 1.89 44.18
N THR A 389 -18.23 1.82 43.06
CA THR A 389 -16.77 1.64 43.04
C THR A 389 -16.01 2.96 43.11
N VAL A 390 -16.49 4.00 42.43
CA VAL A 390 -15.94 5.36 42.44
C VAL A 390 -16.70 6.20 43.45
N THR A 391 -16.27 6.15 44.71
CA THR A 391 -16.95 6.82 45.82
C THR A 391 -16.75 8.33 45.83
N ASP A 392 -15.61 8.83 45.33
CA ASP A 392 -15.33 10.26 45.17
C ASP A 392 -16.08 10.83 43.97
N ALA A 393 -17.06 11.70 44.24
CA ALA A 393 -17.87 12.34 43.22
C ALA A 393 -17.06 13.21 42.25
N THR A 394 -15.90 13.74 42.65
CA THR A 394 -15.04 14.56 41.78
C THR A 394 -14.35 13.74 40.69
N GLN A 395 -14.22 12.42 40.91
CA GLN A 395 -13.66 11.48 39.94
C GLN A 395 -14.73 10.86 39.01
N ARG A 396 -16.02 11.18 39.24
CA ARG A 396 -17.13 10.72 38.40
C ARG A 396 -17.32 11.69 37.24
N THR A 397 -16.68 11.38 36.13
CA THR A 397 -16.70 12.18 34.90
C THR A 397 -17.20 11.32 33.75
N PRO A 398 -17.63 11.92 32.62
CA PRO A 398 -17.98 11.14 31.43
C PRO A 398 -16.81 10.26 30.95
N LEU A 399 -15.58 10.76 31.00
CA LEU A 399 -14.40 10.00 30.54
C LEU A 399 -13.99 8.87 31.49
N SER A 400 -14.14 9.05 32.81
CA SER A 400 -13.88 7.96 33.76
C SER A 400 -14.95 6.87 33.67
N LEU A 401 -16.22 7.21 33.44
CA LEU A 401 -17.26 6.21 33.13
C LEU A 401 -16.99 5.50 31.79
N MET A 402 -16.56 6.23 30.75
CA MET A 402 -16.21 5.64 29.45
C MET A 402 -15.05 4.65 29.57
N GLY A 403 -14.00 4.98 30.34
CA GLY A 403 -12.90 4.07 30.66
C GLY A 403 -13.37 2.84 31.46
N PHE A 404 -14.27 3.04 32.42
CA PHE A 404 -14.86 1.97 33.22
C PHE A 404 -15.67 0.98 32.36
N ALA A 405 -16.58 1.50 31.54
CA ALA A 405 -17.43 0.70 30.66
C ALA A 405 -16.62 -0.08 29.60
N SER A 406 -15.63 0.59 28.98
CA SER A 406 -14.72 -0.04 28.00
C SER A 406 -13.93 -1.20 28.61
N THR A 407 -13.54 -1.09 29.88
CA THR A 407 -12.81 -2.14 30.60
C THR A 407 -13.70 -3.35 30.87
N GLN A 408 -14.93 -3.13 31.32
CA GLN A 408 -15.89 -4.22 31.55
C GLN A 408 -16.24 -4.95 30.25
N LEU A 409 -16.37 -4.21 29.14
CA LEU A 409 -16.50 -4.79 27.82
C LEU A 409 -15.31 -5.67 27.48
N LEU A 410 -14.10 -5.14 27.61
CA LEU A 410 -12.89 -5.88 27.27
C LEU A 410 -12.73 -7.15 28.11
N GLN A 411 -12.97 -7.11 29.43
CA GLN A 411 -12.96 -8.31 30.29
C GLN A 411 -13.98 -9.35 29.82
N THR A 412 -15.19 -8.90 29.45
CA THR A 412 -16.25 -9.79 28.94
C THR A 412 -15.86 -10.44 27.60
N VAL A 413 -15.18 -9.70 26.72
CA VAL A 413 -14.68 -10.23 25.44
C VAL A 413 -13.53 -11.20 25.68
N LEU A 414 -12.52 -10.82 26.46
CA LEU A 414 -11.32 -11.61 26.70
C LEU A 414 -11.58 -12.93 27.44
N SER A 415 -12.57 -12.97 28.34
CA SER A 415 -12.98 -14.21 29.00
C SER A 415 -13.52 -15.28 28.05
N ARG A 416 -13.82 -14.90 26.80
CA ARG A 416 -14.30 -15.81 25.72
C ARG A 416 -13.23 -16.10 24.67
N MET A 417 -11.98 -15.70 24.91
CA MET A 417 -10.88 -15.88 23.97
C MET A 417 -9.82 -16.81 24.55
N ASP A 418 -9.52 -17.91 23.83
CA ASP A 418 -8.40 -18.81 24.18
C ASP A 418 -7.04 -18.23 23.80
N LYS A 419 -7.03 -17.28 22.85
CA LYS A 419 -5.83 -16.60 22.36
C LYS A 419 -6.15 -15.15 22.05
N VAL A 420 -5.30 -14.24 22.51
CA VAL A 420 -5.45 -12.80 22.27
C VAL A 420 -4.45 -12.34 21.22
N THR A 421 -4.98 -11.74 20.15
CA THR A 421 -4.22 -11.01 19.11
C THR A 421 -5.10 -9.87 18.60
N ALA A 422 -4.50 -8.86 17.97
CA ALA A 422 -5.26 -7.77 17.34
C ALA A 422 -6.27 -8.30 16.31
N GLU A 423 -5.85 -9.26 15.48
CA GLU A 423 -6.69 -9.95 14.48
C GLU A 423 -7.93 -10.60 15.12
N LEU A 424 -7.71 -11.44 16.14
CA LEU A 424 -8.79 -12.18 16.79
C LEU A 424 -9.74 -11.25 17.56
N LEU A 425 -9.22 -10.18 18.15
CA LEU A 425 -10.04 -9.21 18.87
C LEU A 425 -10.92 -8.41 17.91
N ALA A 426 -10.37 -7.89 16.81
CA ALA A 426 -11.17 -7.23 15.77
C ALA A 426 -12.21 -8.19 15.18
N ALA A 427 -11.80 -9.43 14.86
CA ALA A 427 -12.70 -10.46 14.33
C ALA A 427 -13.84 -10.80 15.31
N PHE A 428 -13.60 -10.77 16.62
CA PHE A 428 -14.65 -10.96 17.62
C PHE A 428 -15.75 -9.92 17.48
N PHE A 429 -15.40 -8.63 17.38
CA PHE A 429 -16.37 -7.55 17.24
C PHE A 429 -17.16 -7.66 15.94
N TYR A 430 -16.51 -7.94 14.81
CA TYR A 430 -17.21 -8.06 13.52
C TYR A 430 -18.02 -9.35 13.33
N ARG A 431 -17.72 -10.43 14.05
CA ARG A 431 -18.54 -11.65 14.05
C ARG A 431 -19.73 -11.56 15.00
N SER A 432 -19.60 -10.75 16.06
CA SER A 432 -20.64 -10.60 17.06
C SER A 432 -21.68 -9.60 16.58
N ILE A 433 -22.94 -10.04 16.46
CA ILE A 433 -24.04 -9.17 16.02
C ILE A 433 -24.22 -8.00 17.00
N THR A 434 -24.12 -8.26 18.31
CA THR A 434 -24.09 -7.27 19.39
C THR A 434 -23.37 -7.85 20.60
N VAL A 435 -22.64 -7.03 21.35
CA VAL A 435 -22.04 -7.40 22.64
C VAL A 435 -22.75 -6.63 23.75
N THR A 436 -23.33 -7.34 24.70
CA THR A 436 -24.02 -6.73 25.85
C THR A 436 -23.19 -6.98 27.11
N VAL A 437 -22.95 -5.92 27.86
CA VAL A 437 -22.33 -5.97 29.19
C VAL A 437 -23.24 -5.22 30.13
N LYS A 438 -23.84 -5.97 31.06
CA LYS A 438 -24.92 -5.48 31.92
C LYS A 438 -26.05 -4.89 31.07
N ASP A 439 -26.35 -3.62 31.27
CA ASP A 439 -27.37 -2.87 30.55
C ASP A 439 -26.85 -2.12 29.31
N MET A 440 -25.52 -2.08 29.09
CA MET A 440 -24.93 -1.45 27.91
C MET A 440 -24.81 -2.44 26.75
N GLN A 441 -25.16 -1.99 25.55
CA GLN A 441 -25.07 -2.77 24.32
C GLN A 441 -24.15 -2.06 23.31
N TYR A 442 -23.31 -2.85 22.64
CA TYR A 442 -22.36 -2.39 21.63
C TYR A 442 -22.55 -3.14 20.30
N GLY A 443 -22.45 -2.44 19.17
CA GLY A 443 -22.66 -2.96 17.82
C GLY A 443 -24.07 -2.69 17.27
N SER A 444 -24.42 -3.15 16.08
CA SER A 444 -23.69 -4.11 15.25
C SER A 444 -22.47 -3.55 14.52
N PHE A 445 -21.43 -4.37 14.40
CA PHE A 445 -20.25 -4.09 13.59
C PHE A 445 -20.31 -4.91 12.28
N ALA A 446 -19.94 -4.32 11.15
CA ALA A 446 -19.85 -4.99 9.85
C ALA A 446 -18.52 -4.68 9.15
N ASP A 447 -17.86 -5.72 8.70
CA ASP A 447 -16.46 -5.71 8.22
C ASP A 447 -16.30 -5.27 6.75
N GLY A 448 -17.38 -4.90 6.07
CA GLY A 448 -17.33 -4.46 4.66
C GLY A 448 -17.09 -5.56 3.63
N THR A 449 -16.44 -6.67 4.00
CA THR A 449 -16.08 -7.80 3.12
C THR A 449 -17.19 -8.85 2.96
N ALA A 450 -18.27 -8.74 3.75
CA ALA A 450 -19.32 -9.74 3.87
C ALA A 450 -20.64 -9.38 3.17
N CYS A 451 -20.73 -8.27 2.43
CA CYS A 451 -21.95 -7.93 1.68
C CYS A 451 -21.79 -8.22 0.19
N ASP A 452 -22.85 -8.75 -0.40
CA ASP A 452 -22.99 -8.88 -1.86
C ASP A 452 -23.13 -7.48 -2.48
N ALA A 453 -22.40 -7.25 -3.57
CA ALA A 453 -22.23 -5.95 -4.25
C ALA A 453 -23.51 -5.39 -4.94
N ALA A 454 -24.70 -5.84 -4.55
CA ALA A 454 -25.96 -5.47 -5.20
C ALA A 454 -26.50 -4.10 -4.75
N ASP A 455 -26.15 -3.63 -3.54
CA ASP A 455 -26.54 -2.31 -3.05
C ASP A 455 -25.31 -1.41 -2.97
N GLY A 456 -25.24 -0.39 -3.83
CA GLY A 456 -24.13 0.54 -3.98
C GLY A 456 -23.86 1.48 -2.79
N ALA A 457 -24.01 1.02 -1.55
CA ALA A 457 -23.68 1.74 -0.32
C ALA A 457 -22.52 1.07 0.43
N VAL A 458 -21.76 1.86 1.18
CA VAL A 458 -20.61 1.42 2.00
C VAL A 458 -21.03 0.29 2.96
N CYS A 459 -20.68 -0.96 2.65
CA CYS A 459 -21.06 -2.15 3.43
C CYS A 459 -20.40 -2.22 4.83
N ALA A 460 -19.33 -1.46 5.05
CA ALA A 460 -18.62 -1.47 6.32
C ALA A 460 -19.33 -0.59 7.36
N LYS A 461 -19.82 -1.19 8.46
CA LYS A 461 -20.51 -0.48 9.55
C LYS A 461 -19.65 -0.55 10.81
N ASN A 462 -19.31 0.60 11.35
CA ASN A 462 -18.56 0.71 12.60
C ASN A 462 -19.15 1.81 13.48
N TYR A 463 -20.46 1.67 13.70
CA TYR A 463 -21.29 2.57 14.49
C TYR A 463 -21.66 1.82 15.77
N GLY A 464 -20.68 1.61 16.64
CA GLY A 464 -20.81 0.64 17.74
C GLY A 464 -21.68 1.12 18.91
N ALA A 465 -22.05 2.39 18.98
CA ALA A 465 -22.93 2.90 20.03
C ALA A 465 -24.41 2.67 19.69
N THR A 466 -25.17 2.12 20.63
CA THR A 466 -26.64 2.03 20.58
C THR A 466 -27.27 2.84 21.71
N TYR A 467 -28.60 2.96 21.72
CA TYR A 467 -29.34 3.64 22.80
C TYR A 467 -28.84 5.06 23.09
N ILE A 468 -28.61 5.83 22.04
CA ILE A 468 -28.14 7.22 22.11
C ILE A 468 -29.33 8.12 22.49
N SER A 469 -29.17 8.89 23.56
CA SER A 469 -30.17 9.84 24.07
C SER A 469 -29.68 11.28 23.93
N VAL A 470 -30.59 12.26 23.99
CA VAL A 470 -30.23 13.70 23.92
C VAL A 470 -30.40 14.35 25.27
N TRP A 471 -29.35 15.00 25.75
CA TRP A 471 -29.26 15.59 27.08
C TRP A 471 -29.01 17.09 26.96
N SER A 472 -29.54 17.85 27.92
CA SER A 472 -29.03 19.19 28.19
C SER A 472 -27.80 19.11 29.09
N LEU A 473 -26.96 20.15 29.09
CA LEU A 473 -25.89 20.30 30.05
C LEU A 473 -26.44 20.34 31.49
N ALA A 474 -27.63 20.92 31.69
CA ALA A 474 -28.32 20.87 32.98
C ALA A 474 -28.53 19.41 33.47
N ARG A 475 -28.89 18.46 32.58
CA ARG A 475 -28.96 17.02 32.91
C ARG A 475 -27.61 16.44 33.29
N ALA A 476 -26.55 16.86 32.61
CA ALA A 476 -25.20 16.36 32.87
C ALA A 476 -24.65 16.82 34.23
N LEU A 477 -25.09 18.00 34.69
CA LEU A 477 -24.70 18.60 35.97
C LEU A 477 -25.61 18.16 37.13
N ASP A 478 -26.91 17.94 36.87
CA ASP A 478 -27.88 17.52 37.87
C ASP A 478 -28.63 16.25 37.42
N PRO A 479 -28.45 15.13 38.14
CA PRO A 479 -29.10 13.89 37.76
C PRO A 479 -30.63 13.91 37.82
N ALA A 480 -31.25 14.89 38.49
CA ALA A 480 -32.71 14.99 38.63
C ALA A 480 -33.41 15.58 37.41
N VAL A 481 -32.68 16.31 36.55
CA VAL A 481 -33.23 16.84 35.30
C VAL A 481 -33.55 15.65 34.37
N PRO A 482 -34.65 15.64 33.61
CA PRO A 482 -34.96 14.56 32.67
C PRO A 482 -34.15 14.66 31.37
N VAL A 483 -34.06 13.56 30.63
CA VAL A 483 -33.51 13.56 29.26
C VAL A 483 -34.40 14.36 28.31
N LEU A 484 -33.82 15.04 27.33
CA LEU A 484 -34.57 15.81 26.31
C LEU A 484 -35.18 14.90 25.25
N PHE A 485 -34.49 13.81 24.93
CA PHE A 485 -34.94 12.81 23.97
C PHE A 485 -34.55 11.41 24.48
N PRO A 486 -35.48 10.44 24.46
CA PRO A 486 -35.20 9.10 24.93
C PRO A 486 -34.11 8.41 24.07
N ALA A 487 -33.48 7.40 24.66
CA ALA A 487 -32.45 6.60 24.00
C ALA A 487 -33.00 5.88 22.75
N VAL A 488 -32.31 6.03 21.63
CA VAL A 488 -32.63 5.38 20.35
C VAL A 488 -31.38 4.81 19.69
N THR A 489 -31.55 3.75 18.91
CA THR A 489 -30.49 3.27 18.01
C THR A 489 -30.75 3.84 16.61
N PRO A 490 -29.86 4.69 16.06
CA PRO A 490 -30.09 5.33 14.75
C PRO A 490 -29.95 4.31 13.62
N SER A 491 -30.79 4.40 12.58
CA SER A 491 -30.67 3.56 11.37
C SER A 491 -29.44 3.92 10.53
N MET A 492 -28.95 5.15 10.65
CA MET A 492 -27.89 5.74 9.81
C MET A 492 -28.24 5.76 8.32
N GLU A 493 -29.54 5.72 8.00
CA GLU A 493 -30.06 5.87 6.64
C GLU A 493 -30.44 7.33 6.41
N TYR A 494 -29.71 7.98 5.51
CA TYR A 494 -29.96 9.36 5.14
C TYR A 494 -30.96 9.42 3.98
N VAL A 495 -31.93 10.33 4.07
CA VAL A 495 -32.72 10.70 2.90
C VAL A 495 -31.78 11.40 1.94
N GLU A 496 -31.67 10.88 0.71
CA GLU A 496 -30.98 11.62 -0.35
C GLU A 496 -31.68 12.98 -0.46
N PRO A 497 -30.96 14.09 -0.21
CA PRO A 497 -31.53 15.40 -0.44
C PRO A 497 -31.96 15.39 -1.90
N ALA A 498 -33.25 15.62 -2.19
CA ALA A 498 -33.76 15.69 -3.56
C ALA A 498 -32.71 16.45 -4.36
N ALA A 499 -32.01 15.73 -5.25
CA ALA A 499 -30.81 16.22 -5.91
C ALA A 499 -31.13 17.64 -6.30
N HIS A 500 -30.45 18.62 -5.71
CA HIS A 500 -30.78 20.01 -5.95
C HIS A 500 -30.60 20.18 -7.45
N GLY A 501 -31.71 20.09 -8.17
CA GLY A 501 -31.78 20.49 -9.55
C GLY A 501 -31.19 21.88 -9.55
N LEU A 502 -30.26 22.09 -10.48
CA LEU A 502 -29.62 23.37 -10.72
C LEU A 502 -30.62 24.49 -10.48
N VAL A 503 -30.27 25.43 -9.59
CA VAL A 503 -31.14 26.58 -9.26
C VAL A 503 -31.60 27.22 -10.57
N THR A 504 -32.82 27.76 -10.67
CA THR A 504 -33.35 28.32 -11.93
C THR A 504 -32.37 29.26 -12.64
N ALA A 505 -31.56 30.01 -11.88
CA ALA A 505 -30.47 30.84 -12.39
C ALA A 505 -29.32 30.04 -13.04
N GLN A 506 -28.94 28.88 -12.48
CA GLN A 506 -27.97 27.96 -13.06
C GLN A 506 -28.56 27.18 -14.24
N LEU A 507 -29.85 26.86 -14.24
CA LEU A 507 -30.55 26.32 -15.42
C LEU A 507 -30.58 27.31 -16.58
N VAL A 508 -30.81 28.60 -16.29
CA VAL A 508 -30.70 29.67 -17.29
C VAL A 508 -29.25 29.85 -17.74
N GLY A 509 -28.30 29.80 -16.81
CA GLY A 509 -26.87 29.84 -17.12
C GLY A 509 -26.42 28.68 -18.01
N ILE A 510 -26.87 27.46 -17.71
CA ILE A 510 -26.60 26.25 -18.51
C ILE A 510 -27.36 26.32 -19.83
N ALA A 511 -28.60 26.80 -19.87
CA ALA A 511 -29.33 26.95 -21.13
C ALA A 511 -28.64 27.97 -22.05
N ILE A 512 -28.19 29.11 -21.52
CA ILE A 512 -27.43 30.11 -22.27
C ILE A 512 -26.07 29.55 -22.69
N ALA A 513 -25.37 28.85 -21.79
CA ALA A 513 -24.09 28.22 -22.08
C ALA A 513 -24.24 27.10 -23.10
N VAL A 514 -25.31 26.30 -23.07
CA VAL A 514 -25.62 25.25 -24.05
C VAL A 514 -26.01 25.87 -25.38
N VAL A 515 -26.78 26.97 -25.41
CA VAL A 515 -27.08 27.68 -26.67
C VAL A 515 -25.80 28.28 -27.27
N PHE A 516 -24.93 28.88 -26.44
CA PHE A 516 -23.62 29.37 -26.89
C PHE A 516 -22.69 28.22 -27.32
N LEU A 517 -22.67 27.11 -26.58
CA LEU A 517 -21.87 25.93 -26.90
C LEU A 517 -22.39 25.26 -28.17
N VAL A 518 -23.71 25.19 -28.38
CA VAL A 518 -24.32 24.68 -29.62
C VAL A 518 -24.02 25.62 -30.79
N ALA A 519 -24.06 26.94 -30.60
CA ALA A 519 -23.65 27.89 -31.64
C ALA A 519 -22.16 27.76 -31.98
N ILE A 520 -21.29 27.61 -30.97
CA ILE A 520 -19.85 27.39 -31.13
C ILE A 520 -19.59 26.01 -31.76
N ILE A 521 -20.34 24.98 -31.40
CA ILE A 521 -20.26 23.63 -31.98
C ILE A 521 -20.77 23.65 -33.42
N VAL A 522 -21.80 24.41 -33.77
CA VAL A 522 -22.26 24.54 -35.16
C VAL A 522 -21.24 25.28 -36.00
N VAL A 523 -20.64 26.37 -35.48
CA VAL A 523 -19.54 27.07 -36.16
C VAL A 523 -18.29 26.20 -36.24
N ALA A 524 -17.96 25.45 -35.18
CA ALA A 524 -16.87 24.49 -35.17
C ALA A 524 -17.14 23.31 -36.08
N ILE A 525 -18.36 22.81 -36.23
CA ILE A 525 -18.76 21.76 -37.17
C ILE A 525 -18.67 22.31 -38.60
N ILE A 526 -19.04 23.55 -38.86
CA ILE A 526 -18.86 24.17 -40.19
C ILE A 526 -17.36 24.30 -40.51
N VAL A 527 -16.54 24.73 -39.54
CA VAL A 527 -15.07 24.83 -39.68
C VAL A 527 -14.41 23.45 -39.76
N VAL A 528 -14.88 22.45 -39.00
CA VAL A 528 -14.40 21.06 -38.99
C VAL A 528 -14.88 20.33 -40.23
N VAL A 529 -16.05 20.60 -40.80
CA VAL A 529 -16.46 20.05 -42.10
C VAL A 529 -15.64 20.70 -43.24
N LEU A 530 -15.32 21.99 -43.14
CA LEU A 530 -14.44 22.67 -44.09
C LEU A 530 -12.95 22.26 -43.93
N CYS A 531 -12.49 21.90 -42.73
CA CYS A 531 -11.11 21.48 -42.46
C CYS A 531 -10.89 19.95 -42.52
N CYS A 532 -11.84 19.13 -42.09
CA CYS A 532 -11.76 17.66 -42.05
C CYS A 532 -12.20 16.97 -43.35
N CYS A 533 -12.70 17.70 -44.35
CA CYS A 533 -12.77 17.20 -45.72
C CYS A 533 -11.42 17.29 -46.47
N ARG A 534 -10.28 17.50 -45.78
CA ARG A 534 -8.95 17.60 -46.39
C ARG A 534 -7.94 16.51 -46.00
N ASP A 535 -8.30 15.56 -45.15
CA ASP A 535 -7.40 14.47 -44.70
C ASP A 535 -8.10 13.10 -44.56
N SER A 536 -9.06 12.77 -45.42
CA SER A 536 -9.45 11.36 -45.61
C SER A 536 -8.61 10.76 -46.73
N ARG A 537 -7.87 9.68 -46.45
CA ARG A 537 -7.26 8.82 -47.48
C ARG A 537 -8.29 8.56 -48.59
N ASP A 538 -8.04 9.09 -49.78
CA ASP A 538 -8.95 8.92 -50.90
C ASP A 538 -8.85 7.51 -51.46
N ASN A 539 -9.60 6.60 -50.85
CA ASN A 539 -9.72 5.22 -51.28
C ASN A 539 -10.22 5.09 -52.72
N ALA A 540 -10.76 6.13 -53.38
CA ALA A 540 -11.11 6.06 -54.80
C ALA A 540 -9.89 5.80 -55.68
N ASN A 541 -8.73 6.36 -55.29
CA ASN A 541 -7.49 6.30 -56.07
C ASN A 541 -6.69 5.01 -55.86
N ALA A 542 -6.99 4.20 -54.84
CA ALA A 542 -6.36 2.91 -54.63
C ALA A 542 -6.58 1.97 -55.85
N PRO A 543 -5.53 1.35 -56.41
CA PRO A 543 -5.66 0.14 -57.22
C PRO A 543 -6.36 -0.99 -56.43
N LYS A 544 -7.44 -1.54 -57.00
CA LYS A 544 -8.29 -2.51 -56.29
C LYS A 544 -8.45 -3.83 -57.04
N GLU A 545 -8.19 -3.80 -58.34
CA GLU A 545 -8.43 -4.94 -59.21
C GLU A 545 -7.22 -5.88 -59.14
N PRO A 546 -7.36 -7.12 -58.62
CA PRO A 546 -6.22 -8.02 -58.43
C PRO A 546 -5.58 -8.50 -59.74
N THR A 547 -6.31 -8.36 -60.85
CA THR A 547 -5.86 -8.79 -62.19
C THR A 547 -5.12 -7.70 -62.96
N ASP A 548 -5.19 -6.44 -62.50
CA ASP A 548 -4.48 -5.33 -63.12
C ASP A 548 -3.11 -5.12 -62.46
N PRO A 549 -2.04 -4.85 -63.24
CA PRO A 549 -0.75 -4.48 -62.67
C PRO A 549 -0.82 -3.20 -61.84
N VAL A 550 -0.24 -3.24 -60.64
CA VAL A 550 -0.10 -2.09 -59.76
C VAL A 550 1.31 -1.53 -59.88
N THR A 551 1.44 -0.20 -60.00
CA THR A 551 2.73 0.46 -59.90
C THR A 551 2.95 0.93 -58.47
N LEU A 552 3.99 0.39 -57.83
CA LEU A 552 4.38 0.75 -56.47
C LEU A 552 5.62 1.64 -56.51
N VAL A 553 5.55 2.72 -55.73
CA VAL A 553 6.64 3.66 -55.51
C VAL A 553 7.01 3.60 -54.03
N PHE A 554 8.27 3.35 -53.76
CA PHE A 554 8.87 3.51 -52.44
C PHE A 554 9.76 4.74 -52.44
N THR A 555 9.67 5.54 -51.38
CA THR A 555 10.56 6.67 -51.14
C THR A 555 11.16 6.58 -49.77
N ASP A 556 12.36 7.11 -49.59
CA ASP A 556 12.95 7.31 -48.27
C ASP A 556 13.96 8.47 -48.30
N ILE A 557 14.18 9.14 -47.17
CA ILE A 557 15.19 10.20 -47.09
C ILE A 557 16.57 9.55 -46.93
N GLU A 558 17.52 9.96 -47.76
CA GLU A 558 18.90 9.52 -47.64
C GLU A 558 19.52 9.96 -46.31
N SER A 559 20.17 9.01 -45.62
CA SER A 559 20.89 9.25 -44.38
C SER A 559 20.05 9.92 -43.29
N SER A 560 18.73 9.64 -43.25
CA SER A 560 17.79 10.26 -42.31
C SER A 560 18.19 10.10 -40.85
N THR A 561 18.64 8.92 -40.43
CA THR A 561 19.15 8.70 -39.06
C THR A 561 20.35 9.60 -38.73
N ALA A 562 21.27 9.80 -39.67
CA ALA A 562 22.43 10.68 -39.47
C ALA A 562 22.02 12.15 -39.45
N LEU A 563 21.02 12.54 -40.26
CA LEU A 563 20.42 13.87 -40.20
C LEU A 563 19.66 14.11 -38.88
N TRP A 564 18.94 13.12 -38.36
CA TRP A 564 18.30 13.19 -37.05
C TRP A 564 19.32 13.36 -35.93
N ALA A 565 20.50 12.75 -36.04
CA ALA A 565 21.59 12.92 -35.09
C ALA A 565 22.31 14.28 -35.22
N ALA A 566 22.52 14.77 -36.45
CA ALA A 566 23.28 15.99 -36.73
C ALA A 566 22.42 17.27 -36.66
N CYS A 567 21.12 17.16 -36.92
CA CYS A 567 20.19 18.28 -37.15
C CYS A 567 18.83 18.05 -36.44
N SER A 568 18.86 17.55 -35.20
CA SER A 568 17.67 17.14 -34.45
C SER A 568 16.60 18.22 -34.29
N GLU A 569 17.00 19.50 -34.23
CA GLU A 569 16.05 20.63 -34.11
C GLU A 569 15.33 20.95 -35.43
N LEU A 570 15.93 20.67 -36.57
CA LEU A 570 15.39 21.02 -37.90
C LEU A 570 14.61 19.87 -38.54
N MET A 571 14.96 18.63 -38.20
CA MET A 571 14.38 17.43 -38.79
C MET A 571 12.86 17.29 -38.60
N PRO A 572 12.23 17.66 -37.46
CA PRO A 572 10.78 17.60 -37.32
C PRO A 572 10.05 18.43 -38.38
N ASP A 573 10.44 19.68 -38.55
CA ASP A 573 9.82 20.60 -39.52
C ASP A 573 10.17 20.23 -40.97
N ALA A 574 11.40 19.77 -41.21
CA ALA A 574 11.83 19.31 -42.53
C ALA A 574 11.08 18.05 -42.97
N VAL A 575 10.90 17.06 -42.08
CA VAL A 575 10.13 15.84 -42.36
C VAL A 575 8.64 16.16 -42.52
N ALA A 576 8.09 17.08 -41.72
CA ALA A 576 6.71 17.53 -41.89
C ALA A 576 6.49 18.19 -43.26
N THR A 577 7.42 19.05 -43.70
CA THR A 577 7.40 19.65 -45.04
C THR A 577 7.54 18.59 -46.13
N HIS A 578 8.44 17.62 -45.96
CA HIS A 578 8.59 16.47 -46.85
C HIS A 578 7.26 15.69 -47.00
N HIS A 579 6.57 15.38 -45.90
CA HIS A 579 5.26 14.70 -45.93
C HIS A 579 4.21 15.52 -46.68
N GLN A 580 4.16 16.83 -46.43
CA GLN A 580 3.20 17.72 -47.07
C GLN A 580 3.39 17.78 -48.59
N LEU A 581 4.63 17.88 -49.06
CA LEU A 581 4.95 17.93 -50.49
C LEU A 581 4.62 16.62 -51.19
N ILE A 582 5.01 15.48 -50.61
CA ILE A 582 4.72 14.16 -51.19
C ILE A 582 3.21 13.92 -51.25
N ARG A 583 2.47 14.22 -50.18
CA ARG A 583 1.00 14.07 -50.17
C ARG A 583 0.30 14.96 -51.18
N ALA A 584 0.79 16.19 -51.38
CA ALA A 584 0.27 17.08 -52.41
C ALA A 584 0.46 16.49 -53.82
N LEU A 585 1.60 15.85 -54.09
CA LEU A 585 1.87 15.18 -55.36
C LEU A 585 1.06 13.90 -55.54
N ILE A 586 0.88 13.11 -54.48
CA ILE A 586 0.00 11.93 -54.48
C ILE A 586 -1.41 12.34 -54.91
N ALA A 587 -1.96 13.40 -54.31
CA ALA A 587 -3.26 13.93 -54.67
C ALA A 587 -3.31 14.49 -56.11
N LYS A 588 -2.27 15.25 -56.53
CA LYS A 588 -2.19 15.85 -57.87
C LYS A 588 -2.24 14.80 -58.99
N TYR A 589 -1.55 13.68 -58.81
CA TYR A 589 -1.45 12.62 -59.81
C TYR A 589 -2.47 11.48 -59.62
N GLY A 590 -3.40 11.61 -58.67
CA GLY A 590 -4.41 10.58 -58.40
C GLY A 590 -3.81 9.24 -57.97
N CYS A 591 -2.67 9.27 -57.30
CA CYS A 591 -2.08 8.09 -56.66
C CYS A 591 -2.64 7.89 -55.25
N TYR A 592 -2.28 6.79 -54.61
CA TYR A 592 -2.80 6.40 -53.31
C TYR A 592 -1.67 6.17 -52.30
N GLU A 593 -1.71 6.89 -51.18
CA GLU A 593 -0.80 6.67 -50.04
C GLU A 593 -1.20 5.38 -49.32
N VAL A 594 -0.37 4.33 -49.46
CA VAL A 594 -0.60 3.04 -48.79
C VAL A 594 -0.31 3.18 -47.31
N LYS A 595 0.94 3.55 -46.99
CA LYS A 595 1.41 3.77 -45.62
C LYS A 595 2.66 4.63 -45.63
N THR A 596 2.92 5.23 -44.47
CA THR A 596 4.12 6.00 -44.19
C THR A 596 4.74 5.40 -42.93
N ILE A 597 6.02 5.01 -43.00
CA ILE A 597 6.76 4.43 -41.86
C ILE A 597 7.99 5.30 -41.65
N GLY A 598 7.99 6.07 -40.56
CA GLY A 598 8.99 7.13 -40.36
C GLY A 598 8.88 8.17 -41.48
N ASP A 599 9.96 8.32 -42.24
CA ASP A 599 10.12 9.16 -43.42
C ASP A 599 9.97 8.42 -44.75
N SER A 600 9.70 7.11 -44.71
CA SER A 600 9.49 6.31 -45.92
C SER A 600 8.01 6.28 -46.33
N PHE A 601 7.73 6.55 -47.61
CA PHE A 601 6.39 6.38 -48.19
C PHE A 601 6.31 5.14 -49.07
N MET A 602 5.19 4.44 -48.94
CA MET A 602 4.72 3.47 -49.91
C MET A 602 3.50 4.03 -50.63
N ILE A 603 3.59 4.20 -51.94
CA ILE A 603 2.56 4.81 -52.79
C ILE A 603 2.16 3.80 -53.87
N ALA A 604 0.87 3.64 -54.11
CA ALA A 604 0.33 2.82 -55.18
C ALA A 604 -0.36 3.68 -56.24
N CYS A 605 -0.08 3.42 -57.51
CA CYS A 605 -0.67 4.14 -58.63
C CYS A 605 -1.29 3.13 -59.61
N LYS A 606 -2.48 3.46 -60.13
CA LYS A 606 -3.16 2.69 -61.18
C LYS A 606 -2.48 2.83 -62.54
N SER A 607 -1.81 3.97 -62.77
CA SER A 607 -1.05 4.26 -63.98
C SER A 607 0.43 4.37 -63.64
N VAL A 608 1.26 3.67 -64.43
CA VAL A 608 2.72 3.77 -64.33
C VAL A 608 3.21 5.16 -64.74
N PHE A 609 2.57 5.79 -65.73
CA PHE A 609 2.95 7.13 -66.16
C PHE A 609 2.68 8.18 -65.07
N ALA A 610 1.54 8.07 -64.38
CA ALA A 610 1.24 8.92 -63.22
C ALA A 610 2.27 8.74 -62.10
N ALA A 611 2.71 7.50 -61.84
CA ALA A 611 3.77 7.23 -60.88
C ALA A 611 5.10 7.89 -61.29
N VAL A 612 5.49 7.78 -62.56
CA VAL A 612 6.72 8.38 -63.09
C VAL A 612 6.67 9.91 -63.06
N GLN A 613 5.54 10.52 -63.40
CA GLN A 613 5.35 11.97 -63.29
C GLN A 613 5.41 12.44 -61.83
N LEU A 614 4.79 11.70 -60.90
CA LEU A 614 4.85 11.98 -59.47
C LEU A 614 6.29 12.01 -58.97
N VAL A 615 7.08 10.96 -59.24
CA VAL A 615 8.45 10.87 -58.72
C VAL A 615 9.41 11.84 -59.40
N ARG A 616 9.14 12.19 -60.66
CA ARG A 616 9.88 13.24 -61.37
C ARG A 616 9.61 14.60 -60.74
N GLU A 617 8.35 14.97 -60.57
CA GLU A 617 7.98 16.26 -59.97
C GLU A 617 8.39 16.33 -58.49
N LEU A 618 8.39 15.19 -57.77
CA LEU A 618 8.90 15.10 -56.40
C LEU A 618 10.33 15.63 -56.32
N GLN A 619 11.23 15.16 -57.18
CA GLN A 619 12.63 15.63 -57.17
C GLN A 619 12.77 17.12 -57.49
N GLN A 620 11.89 17.66 -58.36
CA GLN A 620 11.90 19.07 -58.77
C GLN A 620 11.33 19.99 -57.70
N VAL A 621 10.23 19.60 -57.07
CA VAL A 621 9.59 20.37 -55.99
C VAL A 621 10.48 20.41 -54.77
N PHE A 622 11.13 19.29 -54.42
CA PHE A 622 12.09 19.27 -53.32
C PHE A 622 13.30 20.17 -53.55
N LEU A 623 13.76 20.28 -54.81
CA LEU A 623 14.82 21.22 -55.19
C LEU A 623 14.38 22.68 -55.11
N GLN A 624 13.13 22.99 -55.47
CA GLN A 624 12.59 24.35 -55.47
C GLN A 624 12.11 24.82 -54.08
N GLN A 625 11.90 23.88 -53.15
CA GLN A 625 11.39 24.18 -51.82
C GLN A 625 12.38 25.05 -51.04
N ALA A 626 11.88 26.16 -50.49
CA ALA A 626 12.65 27.00 -49.59
C ALA A 626 12.72 26.34 -48.20
N TRP A 627 13.72 25.48 -48.00
CA TRP A 627 13.94 24.78 -46.73
C TRP A 627 14.32 25.70 -45.56
N GLY A 628 14.61 26.99 -45.82
CA GLY A 628 14.92 27.98 -44.79
C GLY A 628 16.27 27.79 -44.09
N THR A 629 17.06 26.79 -44.53
CA THR A 629 18.35 26.42 -43.93
C THR A 629 19.28 25.83 -44.98
N SER A 630 20.59 26.06 -44.85
CA SER A 630 21.63 25.32 -45.60
C SER A 630 22.19 24.13 -44.84
N VAL A 631 21.81 23.96 -43.57
CA VAL A 631 22.43 22.99 -42.65
C VAL A 631 22.24 21.56 -43.14
N LEU A 632 21.09 21.25 -43.75
CA LEU A 632 20.81 19.94 -44.34
C LEU A 632 21.75 19.64 -45.52
N ASP A 633 21.94 20.61 -46.41
CA ASP A 633 22.87 20.50 -47.54
C ASP A 633 24.33 20.36 -47.08
N ASP A 634 24.72 21.15 -46.06
CA ASP A 634 26.06 21.10 -45.47
C ASP A 634 26.33 19.73 -44.82
N ALA A 635 25.33 19.11 -44.20
CA ALA A 635 25.43 17.78 -43.61
C ALA A 635 25.65 16.70 -44.68
N TYR A 636 24.90 16.72 -45.78
CA TYR A 636 25.08 15.76 -46.87
C TYR A 636 26.47 15.84 -47.51
N ARG A 637 27.00 17.05 -47.74
CA ARG A 637 28.35 17.21 -48.30
C ARG A 637 29.42 16.63 -47.36
N LYS A 638 29.29 16.86 -46.04
CA LYS A 638 30.18 16.24 -45.04
C LYS A 638 30.08 14.72 -45.01
N PHE A 639 28.88 14.16 -45.18
CA PHE A 639 28.71 12.71 -45.25
C PHE A 639 29.42 12.11 -46.48
N GLU A 640 29.39 12.81 -47.62
CA GLU A 640 30.12 12.39 -48.82
C GLU A 640 31.64 12.50 -48.65
N GLU A 641 32.13 13.58 -48.05
CA GLU A 641 33.56 13.77 -47.75
C GLU A 641 34.07 12.67 -46.80
N GLY A 642 33.35 12.42 -45.70
CA GLY A 642 33.71 11.35 -44.76
C GLY A 642 33.72 9.97 -45.42
N ARG A 643 32.77 9.69 -46.32
CA ARG A 643 32.75 8.42 -47.06
C ARG A 643 33.93 8.29 -48.03
N ALA A 644 34.39 9.39 -48.64
CA ALA A 644 35.56 9.38 -49.52
C ALA A 644 36.88 9.15 -48.76
N GLU A 645 36.95 9.53 -47.48
CA GLU A 645 38.10 9.24 -46.61
C GLU A 645 38.14 7.76 -46.18
N GLU A 646 36.98 7.13 -46.00
CA GLU A 646 36.85 5.75 -45.53
C GLU A 646 36.97 4.70 -46.65
N ASP A 647 36.58 5.04 -47.88
CA ASP A 647 36.52 4.09 -49.01
C ASP A 647 37.83 4.02 -49.80
N VAL A 648 38.59 2.94 -49.57
CA VAL A 648 39.87 2.66 -50.23
C VAL A 648 39.70 2.35 -51.74
N GLU A 649 38.48 2.04 -52.21
CA GLU A 649 38.17 1.69 -53.61
C GLU A 649 37.74 2.89 -54.48
N GLY A 650 37.97 4.13 -54.03
CA GLY A 650 37.90 5.30 -54.91
C GLY A 650 36.51 5.91 -55.06
N TYR A 651 35.70 5.95 -53.99
CA TYR A 651 34.47 6.73 -53.95
C TYR A 651 34.75 8.22 -54.20
N VAL A 652 34.13 8.78 -55.24
CA VAL A 652 34.21 10.21 -55.56
C VAL A 652 32.94 10.90 -55.09
N PRO A 653 33.02 11.89 -54.18
CA PRO A 653 31.87 12.68 -53.75
C PRO A 653 31.12 13.30 -54.94
N PRO A 654 29.85 12.93 -55.19
CA PRO A 654 29.11 13.42 -56.34
C PRO A 654 28.71 14.89 -56.22
N THR A 655 28.65 15.45 -55.00
CA THR A 655 28.16 16.82 -54.78
C THR A 655 29.05 17.67 -53.88
N ALA A 656 29.85 17.07 -52.99
CA ALA A 656 30.60 17.80 -51.97
C ALA A 656 31.58 18.83 -52.54
N HIS A 657 32.24 18.50 -53.66
CA HIS A 657 33.26 19.34 -54.29
C HIS A 657 32.71 20.26 -55.40
N LEU A 658 31.39 20.35 -55.57
CA LEU A 658 30.80 21.28 -56.51
C LEU A 658 30.88 22.71 -55.99
N ASP A 659 31.10 23.67 -56.89
CA ASP A 659 30.99 25.09 -56.54
C ASP A 659 29.57 25.41 -56.01
N ALA A 660 29.46 26.29 -55.02
CA ALA A 660 28.21 26.58 -54.35
C ALA A 660 27.09 27.07 -55.29
N ALA A 661 27.44 27.79 -56.37
CA ALA A 661 26.47 28.23 -57.37
C ALA A 661 25.97 27.07 -58.23
N VAL A 662 26.86 26.11 -58.54
CA VAL A 662 26.52 24.88 -59.29
C VAL A 662 25.71 23.93 -58.42
N TYR A 663 26.09 23.75 -57.15
CA TYR A 663 25.40 22.88 -56.21
C TYR A 663 23.91 23.28 -56.09
N ARG A 664 23.62 24.57 -55.85
CA ARG A 664 22.24 25.05 -55.66
C ARG A 664 21.35 24.93 -56.89
N GLN A 665 21.91 24.76 -58.09
CA GLN A 665 21.12 24.50 -59.30
C GLN A 665 20.55 23.08 -59.33
N TYR A 666 21.22 22.13 -58.65
CA TYR A 666 20.87 20.71 -58.73
C TYR A 666 20.44 20.12 -57.39
N TRP A 667 20.86 20.70 -56.25
CA TRP A 667 20.67 20.14 -54.92
C TRP A 667 20.20 21.20 -53.92
N SER A 668 19.17 20.86 -53.15
CA SER A 668 18.71 21.65 -52.00
C SER A 668 17.93 20.77 -51.02
N GLY A 669 18.22 20.90 -49.73
CA GLY A 669 17.47 20.29 -48.63
C GLY A 669 17.51 18.77 -48.58
N LEU A 670 16.37 18.16 -48.23
CA LEU A 670 16.26 16.71 -48.02
C LEU A 670 16.38 15.95 -49.36
N ARG A 671 17.26 14.95 -49.39
CA ARG A 671 17.51 14.12 -50.58
C ARG A 671 16.71 12.83 -50.50
N VAL A 672 15.65 12.72 -51.31
CA VAL A 672 14.77 11.56 -51.32
C VAL A 672 15.23 10.58 -52.39
N ARG A 673 15.46 9.32 -52.02
CA ARG A 673 15.70 8.24 -52.98
C ARG A 673 14.38 7.53 -53.29
N VAL A 674 14.21 7.10 -54.54
CA VAL A 674 12.93 6.57 -55.02
C VAL A 674 13.12 5.33 -55.88
N GLY A 675 12.31 4.30 -55.63
CA GLY A 675 12.26 3.08 -56.43
C GLY A 675 10.86 2.79 -56.91
N VAL A 676 10.74 2.38 -58.18
CA VAL A 676 9.45 2.16 -58.85
C VAL A 676 9.44 0.82 -59.57
N HIS A 677 8.41 0.02 -59.29
CA HIS A 677 8.18 -1.27 -59.93
C HIS A 677 6.70 -1.49 -60.23
N THR A 678 6.42 -2.19 -61.32
CA THR A 678 5.07 -2.50 -61.78
C THR A 678 4.90 -4.01 -61.92
N GLY A 679 3.84 -4.55 -61.33
CA GLY A 679 3.54 -5.98 -61.34
C GLY A 679 2.20 -6.30 -60.67
N LEU A 680 1.82 -7.58 -60.63
CA LEU A 680 0.61 -8.01 -59.92
C LEU A 680 0.87 -8.04 -58.41
N CYS A 681 -0.10 -7.60 -57.62
CA CYS A 681 -0.01 -7.55 -56.16
C CYS A 681 -1.12 -8.36 -55.50
N ASP A 682 -0.86 -8.91 -54.32
CA ASP A 682 -1.91 -9.36 -53.41
C ASP A 682 -2.51 -8.13 -52.71
N ILE A 683 -3.67 -7.67 -53.20
CA ILE A 683 -4.35 -6.47 -52.72
C ILE A 683 -5.26 -6.84 -51.56
N ARG A 684 -5.00 -6.26 -50.38
CA ARG A 684 -5.79 -6.51 -49.18
C ARG A 684 -6.40 -5.22 -48.67
N ARG A 685 -7.65 -5.28 -48.20
CA ARG A 685 -8.30 -4.17 -47.52
C ARG A 685 -8.24 -4.38 -46.02
N ASP A 686 -7.71 -3.40 -45.31
CA ASP A 686 -7.66 -3.40 -43.84
C ASP A 686 -9.02 -2.95 -43.28
N GLU A 687 -9.60 -3.75 -42.40
CA GLU A 687 -10.91 -3.47 -41.80
C GLU A 687 -10.89 -2.36 -40.75
N VAL A 688 -9.74 -2.11 -40.13
CA VAL A 688 -9.53 -1.11 -39.09
C VAL A 688 -9.18 0.24 -39.71
N THR A 689 -8.15 0.28 -40.57
CA THR A 689 -7.73 1.54 -41.21
C THR A 689 -8.58 1.93 -42.42
N LYS A 690 -9.46 1.03 -42.87
CA LYS A 690 -10.31 1.13 -44.07
C LYS A 690 -9.53 1.34 -45.38
N GLY A 691 -8.20 1.30 -45.36
CA GLY A 691 -7.31 1.47 -46.52
C GLY A 691 -7.00 0.16 -47.24
N TYR A 692 -6.37 0.28 -48.41
CA TYR A 692 -5.81 -0.83 -49.18
C TYR A 692 -4.31 -0.97 -48.97
N ASP A 693 -3.81 -2.19 -49.03
CA ASP A 693 -2.42 -2.57 -48.85
C ASP A 693 -2.00 -3.63 -49.87
N TYR A 694 -0.71 -3.68 -50.21
CA TYR A 694 -0.20 -4.43 -51.37
C TYR A 694 0.96 -5.32 -50.94
N TYR A 695 0.77 -6.64 -51.07
CA TYR A 695 1.73 -7.64 -50.65
C TYR A 695 2.26 -8.44 -51.85
N GLY A 696 3.36 -9.17 -51.61
CA GLY A 696 3.97 -10.08 -52.58
C GLY A 696 5.23 -9.52 -53.24
N ASP A 697 5.71 -10.25 -54.26
CA ASP A 697 6.99 -9.98 -54.90
C ASP A 697 7.09 -8.59 -55.51
N THR A 698 5.98 -8.03 -56.01
CA THR A 698 5.94 -6.68 -56.58
C THR A 698 6.26 -5.60 -55.54
N ALA A 699 5.72 -5.70 -54.33
CA ALA A 699 6.02 -4.76 -53.25
C ALA A 699 7.47 -4.90 -52.78
N ASN A 700 7.94 -6.14 -52.61
CA ASN A 700 9.33 -6.44 -52.24
C ASN A 700 10.33 -5.93 -53.28
N MET A 701 10.02 -6.07 -54.57
CA MET A 701 10.85 -5.59 -55.68
C MET A 701 10.91 -4.06 -55.70
N ALA A 702 9.79 -3.37 -55.51
CA ALA A 702 9.74 -1.91 -55.46
C ALA A 702 10.59 -1.36 -54.30
N ALA A 703 10.44 -1.93 -53.11
CA ALA A 703 11.23 -1.55 -51.93
C ALA A 703 12.73 -1.82 -52.12
N ARG A 704 13.11 -2.98 -52.67
CA ARG A 704 14.52 -3.28 -52.95
C ARG A 704 15.12 -2.36 -54.01
N THR A 705 14.33 -1.96 -55.00
CA THR A 705 14.74 -0.99 -56.03
C THR A 705 15.00 0.38 -55.43
N GLU A 706 14.18 0.83 -54.47
CA GLU A 706 14.41 2.08 -53.73
C GLU A 706 15.69 2.00 -52.88
N SER A 707 15.90 0.87 -52.19
CA SER A 707 16.97 0.74 -51.20
C SER A 707 18.39 0.87 -51.77
N VAL A 708 18.56 0.55 -53.07
CA VAL A 708 19.84 0.66 -53.78
C VAL A 708 20.06 2.04 -54.41
N GLY A 709 19.03 2.89 -54.42
CA GLY A 709 19.11 4.26 -54.95
C GLY A 709 19.88 5.22 -54.03
N ASN A 710 20.51 6.21 -54.63
CA ASN A 710 21.10 7.34 -53.89
C ASN A 710 20.06 8.44 -53.65
N GLY A 711 20.30 9.28 -52.64
CA GLY A 711 19.45 10.44 -52.36
C GLY A 711 19.32 11.34 -53.58
N GLY A 712 18.10 11.68 -53.95
CA GLY A 712 17.78 12.46 -55.14
C GLY A 712 17.68 11.65 -56.44
N GLN A 713 17.94 10.34 -56.40
CA GLN A 713 17.89 9.41 -57.52
C GLN A 713 16.53 8.71 -57.61
N VAL A 714 16.05 8.49 -58.84
CA VAL A 714 14.82 7.76 -59.12
C VAL A 714 15.16 6.56 -60.00
N LEU A 715 14.81 5.36 -59.53
CA LEU A 715 15.09 4.10 -60.23
C LEU A 715 13.79 3.40 -60.65
N LEU A 716 13.72 3.05 -61.92
CA LEU A 716 12.70 2.21 -62.52
C LEU A 716 13.28 0.83 -62.81
N THR A 717 12.57 -0.22 -62.40
CA THR A 717 12.82 -1.55 -62.96
C THR A 717 12.43 -1.60 -64.45
N ARG A 718 13.00 -2.52 -65.22
CA ARG A 718 12.56 -2.79 -66.60
C ARG A 718 11.05 -3.02 -66.71
N ALA A 719 10.44 -3.69 -65.74
CA ALA A 719 9.00 -3.93 -65.74
C ALA A 719 8.19 -2.62 -65.71
N ALA A 720 8.57 -1.67 -64.86
CA ALA A 720 7.94 -0.34 -64.83
C ALA A 720 8.22 0.46 -66.11
N TYR A 721 9.46 0.44 -66.60
CA TYR A 721 9.81 1.16 -67.83
C TYR A 721 9.09 0.61 -69.07
N MET A 722 8.93 -0.71 -69.16
CA MET A 722 8.24 -1.37 -70.27
C MET A 722 6.71 -1.29 -70.16
N ALA A 723 6.17 -1.04 -68.95
CA ALA A 723 4.74 -0.80 -68.74
C ALA A 723 4.28 0.56 -69.29
N LEU A 724 5.19 1.54 -69.46
CA LEU A 724 4.91 2.78 -70.18
C LEU A 724 4.59 2.48 -71.65
N SER A 725 3.68 3.25 -72.25
CA SER A 725 3.47 3.22 -73.69
C SER A 725 4.67 3.82 -74.44
N THR A 726 4.74 3.60 -75.75
CA THR A 726 5.83 4.16 -76.57
C THR A 726 5.85 5.69 -76.53
N ALA A 727 4.68 6.34 -76.55
CA ALA A 727 4.56 7.79 -76.46
C ALA A 727 4.99 8.31 -75.07
N GLU A 728 4.58 7.63 -73.99
CA GLU A 728 4.96 8.05 -72.63
C GLU A 728 6.47 7.89 -72.38
N ARG A 729 7.13 6.89 -72.99
CA ARG A 729 8.60 6.75 -72.92
C ARG A 729 9.34 7.89 -73.63
N GLU A 730 8.75 8.53 -74.64
CA GLU A 730 9.35 9.70 -75.29
C GLU A 730 9.28 10.96 -74.42
N GLU A 731 8.39 10.99 -73.41
CA GLU A 731 8.24 12.11 -72.48
C GLU A 731 9.10 12.00 -71.20
N VAL A 732 9.80 10.88 -71.03
CA VAL A 732 10.60 10.57 -69.84
C VAL A 732 12.05 10.33 -70.24
N ASP A 733 12.91 11.28 -69.89
CA ASP A 733 14.36 11.11 -70.02
C ASP A 733 14.85 10.06 -69.02
N VAL A 734 15.42 8.97 -69.55
CA VAL A 734 15.98 7.88 -68.75
C VAL A 734 17.39 7.49 -69.18
N THR A 735 18.19 7.10 -68.21
CA THR A 735 19.52 6.52 -68.39
C THR A 735 19.52 5.05 -67.98
N ALA A 736 19.87 4.14 -68.90
CA ALA A 736 19.96 2.71 -68.57
C ALA A 736 21.21 2.42 -67.72
N LEU A 737 21.02 1.78 -66.56
CA LEU A 737 22.09 1.43 -65.61
C LEU A 737 22.54 -0.04 -65.72
N GLY A 738 21.91 -0.82 -66.58
CA GLY A 738 22.20 -2.25 -66.75
C GLY A 738 21.57 -3.13 -65.68
N THR A 739 22.05 -4.37 -65.57
CA THR A 739 21.51 -5.38 -64.65
C THR A 739 22.14 -5.30 -63.27
N VAL A 740 21.31 -5.23 -62.24
CA VAL A 740 21.70 -5.08 -60.83
C VAL A 740 21.20 -6.29 -60.04
N ALA A 741 22.10 -6.96 -59.34
CA ALA A 741 21.73 -8.05 -58.44
C ALA A 741 21.13 -7.48 -57.15
N LEU A 742 19.84 -7.75 -56.90
CA LEU A 742 19.16 -7.34 -55.67
C LEU A 742 19.12 -8.50 -54.69
N ARG A 743 19.38 -8.24 -53.40
CA ARG A 743 19.35 -9.26 -52.35
C ARG A 743 17.98 -9.96 -52.32
N GLY A 744 18.00 -11.29 -52.35
CA GLY A 744 16.80 -12.13 -52.30
C GLY A 744 15.95 -12.12 -53.59
N VAL A 745 16.43 -11.51 -54.69
CA VAL A 745 15.84 -11.63 -56.02
C VAL A 745 16.70 -12.62 -56.82
N PRO A 746 16.14 -13.73 -57.34
CA PRO A 746 16.93 -14.78 -57.98
C PRO A 746 17.67 -14.34 -59.25
N GLN A 747 17.14 -13.36 -59.98
CA GLN A 747 17.71 -12.87 -61.24
C GLN A 747 18.11 -11.40 -61.12
N PRO A 748 19.25 -10.98 -61.71
CA PRO A 748 19.59 -9.56 -61.81
C PRO A 748 18.49 -8.76 -62.52
N VAL A 749 18.16 -7.61 -61.96
CA VAL A 749 17.08 -6.73 -62.42
C VAL A 749 17.68 -5.60 -63.24
N GLU A 750 17.21 -5.42 -64.47
CA GLU A 750 17.63 -4.30 -65.31
C GLU A 750 16.99 -3.00 -64.82
N MET A 751 17.84 -1.98 -64.59
CA MET A 751 17.47 -0.71 -63.97
C MET A 751 17.62 0.46 -64.94
N TYR A 752 16.70 1.41 -64.81
CA TYR A 752 16.66 2.67 -65.55
C TYR A 752 16.58 3.82 -64.55
N GLN A 753 17.48 4.79 -64.64
CA GLN A 753 17.41 6.03 -63.88
C GLN A 753 16.50 7.02 -64.60
N VAL A 754 15.57 7.65 -63.90
CA VAL A 754 14.82 8.81 -64.42
C VAL A 754 15.60 10.08 -64.13
N ASP A 755 15.93 10.84 -65.18
CA ASP A 755 16.71 12.08 -65.07
C ASP A 755 15.81 13.26 -64.70
N ALA A 756 15.18 13.17 -63.51
CA ALA A 756 14.15 14.08 -63.05
C ALA A 756 14.61 15.54 -62.88
N VAL A 757 15.88 15.71 -62.49
CA VAL A 757 16.60 16.99 -62.47
C VAL A 757 17.82 16.84 -63.38
N PRO A 758 17.73 17.31 -64.64
CA PRO A 758 18.81 17.16 -65.60
C PRO A 758 20.12 17.76 -65.07
N GLY A 759 21.22 17.00 -65.16
CA GLY A 759 22.54 17.43 -64.67
C GLY A 759 22.93 16.91 -63.28
N ARG A 760 22.03 16.24 -62.54
CA ARG A 760 22.41 15.50 -61.33
C ARG A 760 23.29 14.29 -61.68
N THR A 761 24.37 14.13 -60.92
CA THR A 761 25.23 12.94 -60.95
C THR A 761 25.12 12.21 -59.62
N PHE A 762 25.20 10.87 -59.66
CA PHE A 762 25.07 10.01 -58.49
C PHE A 762 26.30 9.10 -58.35
N ALA A 763 26.55 8.64 -57.13
CA ALA A 763 27.50 7.57 -56.87
C ALA A 763 26.99 6.22 -57.42
N ALA A 764 27.81 5.17 -57.31
CA ALA A 764 27.37 3.81 -57.59
C ALA A 764 26.14 3.43 -56.74
N LEU A 765 25.35 2.47 -57.25
CA LEU A 765 24.17 1.97 -56.53
C LEU A 765 24.58 1.31 -55.19
N ARG A 766 23.73 1.47 -54.18
CA ARG A 766 24.00 1.08 -52.79
C ARG A 766 23.68 -0.40 -52.55
N LEU A 767 24.53 -1.30 -53.02
CA LEU A 767 24.29 -2.76 -52.96
C LEU A 767 24.50 -3.39 -51.57
N ASP A 768 25.10 -2.66 -50.63
CA ASP A 768 25.58 -3.20 -49.34
C ASP A 768 24.56 -3.15 -48.18
N ARG A 769 23.29 -2.79 -48.43
CA ARG A 769 22.32 -2.59 -47.35
C ARG A 769 21.52 -3.85 -46.98
N GLU A 770 21.58 -4.21 -45.70
CA GLU A 770 20.56 -4.99 -44.98
C GLU A 770 19.27 -4.17 -44.90
N ALA A 771 18.18 -4.65 -45.50
CA ALA A 771 16.87 -4.00 -45.39
C ALA A 771 16.34 -4.16 -43.95
N ALA A 772 15.95 -3.05 -43.32
CA ALA A 772 15.38 -3.03 -41.99
C ALA A 772 14.02 -3.75 -41.96
N GLU A 773 13.90 -4.78 -41.12
CA GLU A 773 12.64 -5.46 -40.82
C GLU A 773 11.70 -4.51 -40.08
N LEU A 774 10.70 -3.97 -40.79
CA LEU A 774 9.62 -3.17 -40.22
C LEU A 774 8.27 -3.82 -40.54
N TYR A 775 8.02 -4.99 -39.95
CA TYR A 775 6.68 -5.56 -39.75
C TYR A 775 6.72 -6.51 -38.54
N ASP A 776 6.29 -6.05 -37.37
CA ASP A 776 5.44 -6.89 -36.53
C ASP A 776 4.61 -6.01 -35.57
N GLY A 777 3.31 -6.27 -35.53
CA GLY A 777 2.37 -5.46 -34.77
C GLY A 777 0.93 -5.57 -35.21
N LEU A 778 0.41 -6.77 -35.50
CA LEU A 778 -0.97 -7.09 -35.14
C LEU A 778 -1.21 -8.61 -35.07
N ASP A 779 -1.91 -8.96 -34.00
CA ASP A 779 -2.43 -10.25 -33.56
C ASP A 779 -2.93 -11.17 -34.68
N VAL A 780 -2.33 -12.36 -34.81
CA VAL A 780 -2.93 -13.51 -35.50
C VAL A 780 -2.79 -14.73 -34.59
N THR A 781 -3.91 -15.11 -33.99
CA THR A 781 -4.14 -16.47 -33.54
C THR A 781 -4.08 -17.39 -34.76
N LEU A 782 -3.13 -18.32 -34.81
CA LEU A 782 -3.34 -19.59 -35.52
C LEU A 782 -2.45 -20.71 -34.96
N SER A 783 -3.16 -21.77 -34.63
CA SER A 783 -2.70 -23.14 -34.46
C SER A 783 -1.75 -23.61 -35.56
N SER A 784 -0.84 -24.49 -35.14
CA SER A 784 -0.21 -25.61 -35.87
C SER A 784 0.72 -25.33 -37.06
N GLY A 785 2.00 -25.66 -36.84
CA GLY A 785 2.79 -26.42 -37.83
C GLY A 785 4.19 -25.90 -38.17
N GLU A 786 5.14 -26.13 -37.25
CA GLU A 786 6.57 -26.52 -37.48
C GLU A 786 7.46 -25.69 -38.44
N ALA A 787 8.74 -25.37 -38.16
CA ALA A 787 9.65 -25.54 -37.03
C ALA A 787 10.98 -24.86 -37.42
N SER A 788 11.57 -24.05 -36.53
CA SER A 788 12.99 -24.17 -36.11
C SER A 788 13.42 -23.00 -35.21
N ALA A 789 13.92 -23.34 -34.02
CA ALA A 789 14.67 -22.52 -33.04
C ALA A 789 13.98 -21.88 -31.82
N SER A 790 12.67 -22.06 -31.56
CA SER A 790 12.04 -21.66 -30.27
C SER A 790 11.72 -22.83 -29.31
N SER A 791 12.10 -24.06 -29.66
CA SER A 791 11.59 -25.29 -29.04
C SER A 791 12.26 -25.72 -27.72
N SER A 792 12.77 -24.81 -26.87
CA SER A 792 13.46 -25.23 -25.63
C SER A 792 12.90 -24.72 -24.30
N LEU A 793 11.93 -23.79 -24.31
CA LEU A 793 11.32 -23.28 -23.08
C LEU A 793 10.01 -24.02 -22.77
N GLY A 794 9.91 -24.60 -21.57
CA GLY A 794 8.63 -25.08 -21.04
C GLY A 794 7.81 -23.95 -20.41
N ALA A 795 6.54 -24.19 -20.06
CA ALA A 795 5.64 -23.17 -19.47
C ALA A 795 6.24 -22.42 -18.26
N VAL A 796 6.93 -23.13 -17.35
CA VAL A 796 7.66 -22.52 -16.22
C VAL A 796 8.83 -21.65 -16.69
N GLY A 797 9.51 -22.05 -17.75
CA GLY A 797 10.55 -21.26 -18.40
C GLY A 797 10.00 -19.97 -19.02
N HIS A 798 8.83 -20.00 -19.66
CA HIS A 798 8.18 -18.80 -20.18
C HIS A 798 7.80 -17.81 -19.07
N ALA A 799 7.26 -18.29 -17.95
CA ALA A 799 6.96 -17.42 -16.80
C ALA A 799 8.22 -16.76 -16.22
N ILE A 800 9.32 -17.51 -16.09
CA ILE A 800 10.61 -16.97 -15.62
C ILE A 800 11.17 -15.95 -16.62
N LEU A 801 11.06 -16.23 -17.92
CA LEU A 801 11.51 -15.31 -18.97
C LEU A 801 10.76 -13.97 -18.89
N SER A 802 9.43 -14.01 -18.71
CA SER A 802 8.62 -12.78 -18.55
C SER A 802 9.06 -11.95 -17.35
N VAL A 803 9.40 -12.58 -16.22
CA VAL A 803 9.92 -11.88 -15.03
C VAL A 803 11.29 -11.27 -15.29
N LEU A 804 12.20 -12.00 -15.95
CA LEU A 804 13.53 -11.49 -16.32
C LEU A 804 13.43 -10.30 -17.29
N VAL A 805 12.57 -10.38 -18.29
CA VAL A 805 12.32 -9.28 -19.23
C VAL A 805 11.76 -8.05 -18.52
N LEU A 806 10.84 -8.22 -17.56
CA LEU A 806 10.31 -7.12 -16.73
C LEU A 806 11.38 -6.48 -15.84
N LEU A 807 12.16 -7.28 -15.11
CA LEU A 807 13.16 -6.80 -14.16
C LEU A 807 14.34 -6.09 -14.84
N PHE A 808 14.84 -6.66 -15.94
CA PHE A 808 15.98 -6.10 -16.64
C PHE A 808 15.59 -5.14 -17.76
N GLY A 809 14.33 -5.17 -18.21
CA GLY A 809 13.76 -4.23 -19.19
C GLY A 809 13.76 -2.77 -18.72
N ALA A 810 13.71 -2.52 -17.41
CA ALA A 810 13.82 -1.19 -16.82
C ALA A 810 15.26 -0.62 -16.79
N VAL A 811 16.27 -1.44 -17.05
CA VAL A 811 17.69 -1.03 -17.03
C VAL A 811 18.16 -0.67 -18.43
N ALA A 812 19.07 0.31 -18.58
CA ALA A 812 19.66 0.65 -19.88
C ALA A 812 20.46 -0.53 -20.47
N VAL A 813 20.37 -0.74 -21.78
CA VAL A 813 20.99 -1.88 -22.51
C VAL A 813 22.47 -2.07 -22.18
N SER A 814 23.22 -0.96 -22.10
CA SER A 814 24.66 -0.94 -21.79
C SER A 814 25.02 -1.42 -20.37
N GLN A 815 24.04 -1.52 -19.47
CA GLN A 815 24.22 -2.02 -18.10
C GLN A 815 23.59 -3.40 -17.86
N ARG A 816 22.61 -3.81 -18.68
CA ARG A 816 21.90 -5.10 -18.53
C ARG A 816 22.85 -6.30 -18.52
N LEU A 817 23.79 -6.34 -19.47
CA LEU A 817 24.71 -7.47 -19.61
C LEU A 817 25.72 -7.57 -18.44
N LYS A 818 26.03 -6.43 -17.79
CA LYS A 818 26.87 -6.40 -16.57
C LYS A 818 26.12 -7.00 -15.37
N LEU A 819 24.81 -6.73 -15.25
CA LEU A 819 23.98 -7.25 -14.16
C LEU A 819 23.54 -8.71 -14.37
N LEU A 820 23.38 -9.14 -15.63
CA LEU A 820 23.03 -10.53 -15.96
C LEU A 820 24.20 -11.49 -15.78
N ARG A 821 25.45 -11.02 -15.92
CA ARG A 821 26.65 -11.88 -15.90
C ARG A 821 26.82 -12.68 -14.58
N PRO A 822 26.71 -12.09 -13.38
CA PRO A 822 26.77 -12.85 -12.13
C PRO A 822 25.66 -13.91 -11.99
N LEU A 823 24.46 -13.62 -12.53
CA LEU A 823 23.34 -14.57 -12.55
C LEU A 823 23.62 -15.73 -13.51
N CYS A 824 24.10 -15.45 -14.72
CA CYS A 824 24.51 -16.46 -15.68
C CYS A 824 25.62 -17.36 -15.12
N GLU A 825 26.62 -16.79 -14.47
CA GLU A 825 27.70 -17.54 -13.79
C GLU A 825 27.15 -18.45 -12.69
N ARG A 826 26.28 -17.93 -11.82
CA ARG A 826 25.66 -18.70 -10.72
C ARG A 826 24.84 -19.88 -11.24
N TRP A 827 24.15 -19.72 -12.37
CA TRP A 827 23.32 -20.77 -12.97
C TRP A 827 24.04 -21.62 -14.02
N ARG A 828 25.35 -21.39 -14.23
CA ARG A 828 26.20 -22.07 -15.23
C ARG A 828 25.61 -21.99 -16.64
N VAL A 829 25.24 -20.77 -17.03
CA VAL A 829 24.71 -20.44 -18.35
C VAL A 829 25.75 -19.60 -19.09
N ASP A 830 26.15 -20.05 -20.28
CA ASP A 830 27.09 -19.30 -21.10
C ASP A 830 26.42 -18.05 -21.67
N VAL A 831 26.99 -16.89 -21.34
CA VAL A 831 26.68 -15.63 -22.00
C VAL A 831 27.33 -15.68 -23.39
N PRO A 832 26.59 -15.40 -24.49
CA PRO A 832 27.19 -15.31 -25.82
C PRO A 832 28.40 -14.37 -25.80
N ARG A 833 29.57 -14.85 -26.25
CA ARG A 833 30.78 -14.04 -26.34
C ARG A 833 30.94 -13.49 -27.75
N GLY A 834 30.96 -12.16 -27.88
CA GLY A 834 31.88 -11.47 -28.78
C GLY A 834 31.28 -10.58 -29.87
N VAL A 835 32.03 -9.50 -30.11
CA VAL A 835 32.14 -8.64 -31.31
C VAL A 835 31.13 -7.47 -31.44
N GLY A 836 31.62 -6.26 -31.14
CA GLY A 836 31.07 -4.98 -31.63
C GLY A 836 29.94 -4.33 -30.81
N ALA A 837 30.01 -3.00 -30.69
CA ALA A 837 28.91 -2.20 -30.15
C ALA A 837 27.69 -2.33 -31.08
N GLY A 838 26.60 -2.92 -30.60
CA GLY A 838 25.36 -3.13 -31.37
C GLY A 838 24.63 -4.44 -31.03
N HIS A 839 25.34 -5.49 -30.64
CA HIS A 839 24.76 -6.82 -30.37
C HIS A 839 24.40 -7.05 -28.88
N GLU A 840 24.44 -6.01 -28.04
CA GLU A 840 24.20 -6.14 -26.59
C GLU A 840 22.75 -6.49 -26.25
N VAL A 841 21.78 -6.03 -27.06
CA VAL A 841 20.36 -6.34 -26.89
C VAL A 841 20.09 -7.82 -27.14
N GLU A 842 20.62 -8.35 -28.24
CA GLU A 842 20.47 -9.75 -28.62
C GLU A 842 21.21 -10.66 -27.63
N ALA A 843 22.43 -10.29 -27.22
CA ALA A 843 23.18 -11.01 -26.21
C ALA A 843 22.46 -11.03 -24.84
N CYS A 844 21.77 -9.94 -24.46
CA CYS A 844 20.93 -9.90 -23.26
C CYS A 844 19.70 -10.81 -23.39
N SER A 845 19.02 -10.76 -24.54
CA SER A 845 17.83 -11.58 -24.80
C SER A 845 18.17 -13.07 -24.73
N VAL A 846 19.22 -13.48 -25.43
CA VAL A 846 19.70 -14.87 -25.45
C VAL A 846 20.19 -15.32 -24.06
N ALA A 847 20.83 -14.44 -23.29
CA ALA A 847 21.23 -14.75 -21.92
C ALA A 847 20.02 -14.98 -20.99
N MET A 848 18.98 -14.14 -21.09
CA MET A 848 17.75 -14.29 -20.32
C MET A 848 16.97 -15.55 -20.70
N GLU A 849 16.87 -15.87 -22.00
CA GLU A 849 16.25 -17.11 -22.47
C GLU A 849 16.99 -18.36 -21.97
N ARG A 850 18.33 -18.37 -22.03
CA ARG A 850 19.12 -19.50 -21.53
C ARG A 850 19.01 -19.65 -20.01
N LEU A 851 18.98 -18.54 -19.27
CA LEU A 851 18.71 -18.52 -17.83
C LEU A 851 17.34 -19.11 -17.52
N ALA A 852 16.29 -18.63 -18.18
CA ALA A 852 14.93 -19.10 -18.02
C ALA A 852 14.79 -20.60 -18.34
N ALA A 853 15.44 -21.07 -19.41
CA ALA A 853 15.50 -22.49 -19.76
C ALA A 853 16.17 -23.32 -18.66
N ARG A 854 17.28 -22.84 -18.09
CA ARG A 854 18.04 -23.54 -17.05
C ARG A 854 17.28 -23.58 -15.73
N MET A 855 16.75 -22.44 -15.28
CA MET A 855 15.96 -22.33 -14.06
C MET A 855 14.67 -23.15 -14.16
N GLY A 856 13.97 -23.07 -15.30
CA GLY A 856 12.76 -23.85 -15.55
C GLY A 856 13.00 -25.37 -15.52
N ARG A 857 14.14 -25.87 -16.02
CA ARG A 857 14.50 -27.29 -15.92
C ARG A 857 14.78 -27.73 -14.48
N VAL A 858 15.47 -26.90 -13.70
CA VAL A 858 15.76 -27.20 -12.28
C VAL A 858 14.46 -27.24 -11.48
N MET A 859 13.58 -26.25 -11.65
CA MET A 859 12.28 -26.21 -10.97
C MET A 859 11.38 -27.39 -11.37
N LYS A 860 11.34 -27.75 -12.66
CA LYS A 860 10.58 -28.92 -13.13
C LYS A 860 11.08 -30.24 -12.54
N ASN A 861 12.39 -30.38 -12.36
CA ASN A 861 12.99 -31.56 -11.73
C ASN A 861 12.76 -31.57 -10.21
N ALA A 862 12.74 -30.41 -9.55
CA ALA A 862 12.40 -30.29 -8.13
C ALA A 862 10.92 -30.68 -7.86
N CYS A 863 9.97 -30.20 -8.66
CA CYS A 863 8.56 -30.59 -8.49
C CYS A 863 8.34 -32.09 -8.83
N LYS A 864 9.08 -32.68 -9.79
CA LYS A 864 9.04 -34.14 -10.07
C LYS A 864 9.63 -35.02 -8.96
N ALA A 865 10.56 -34.51 -8.16
CA ALA A 865 11.11 -35.22 -7.02
C ALA A 865 10.14 -35.23 -5.82
N ALA A 866 9.33 -34.18 -5.67
CA ALA A 866 8.26 -34.11 -4.66
C ALA A 866 7.11 -35.10 -4.93
N ASP A 867 6.82 -35.37 -6.22
CA ASP A 867 5.67 -36.21 -6.65
C ASP A 867 5.90 -37.72 -6.52
N LYS A 868 7.14 -38.16 -6.29
CA LYS A 868 7.47 -39.59 -6.06
C LYS A 868 7.34 -40.05 -4.61
N GLY A 869 6.91 -39.17 -3.70
CA GLY A 869 6.75 -39.46 -2.26
C GLY A 869 5.34 -39.87 -1.81
N GLY A 870 4.34 -39.89 -2.70
CA GLY A 870 2.93 -40.15 -2.32
C GLY A 870 2.29 -41.27 -3.14
N SER A 871 1.99 -42.40 -2.50
CA SER A 871 1.19 -43.48 -3.08
C SER A 871 -0.31 -43.32 -2.78
N HIS A 872 -1.12 -43.60 -3.81
CA HIS A 872 -2.50 -44.13 -3.82
C HIS A 872 -3.74 -43.22 -4.01
N THR A 873 -4.35 -43.46 -5.20
CA THR A 873 -5.77 -43.67 -5.57
C THR A 873 -6.77 -42.50 -5.71
N GLY A 874 -7.24 -42.30 -6.97
CA GLY A 874 -8.52 -41.65 -7.32
C GLY A 874 -8.55 -40.97 -8.69
N SER A 875 -9.11 -41.64 -9.73
CA SER A 875 -9.55 -41.07 -11.03
C SER A 875 -10.81 -40.18 -10.85
N SER A 876 -11.12 -39.06 -11.51
CA SER A 876 -10.94 -38.53 -12.88
C SER A 876 -11.27 -36.99 -12.90
N PRO A 877 -11.37 -36.28 -14.04
CA PRO A 877 -10.41 -35.29 -14.54
C PRO A 877 -10.83 -33.82 -14.28
N ARG A 878 -9.88 -32.98 -13.85
CA ARG A 878 -9.94 -31.52 -14.06
C ARG A 878 -8.58 -31.02 -14.51
N VAL A 879 -8.48 -30.76 -15.82
CA VAL A 879 -7.41 -29.96 -16.42
C VAL A 879 -7.74 -28.50 -16.14
N SER A 880 -6.97 -27.86 -15.25
CA SER A 880 -6.61 -26.42 -15.27
C SER A 880 -6.12 -25.96 -13.90
N LEU A 881 -4.98 -25.26 -13.87
CA LEU A 881 -4.37 -24.53 -12.73
C LEU A 881 -3.40 -25.30 -11.81
N LEU A 882 -2.36 -25.89 -12.40
CA LEU A 882 -1.11 -26.19 -11.67
C LEU A 882 -0.03 -25.21 -12.14
N GLY A 883 0.05 -24.06 -11.48
CA GLY A 883 1.04 -23.02 -11.79
C GLY A 883 1.55 -22.26 -10.56
N ASN A 884 0.71 -22.05 -9.53
CA ASN A 884 1.07 -21.20 -8.40
C ASN A 884 1.63 -21.94 -7.16
N ASP A 885 1.23 -23.18 -6.89
CA ASP A 885 1.60 -23.82 -5.60
C ASP A 885 3.06 -24.27 -5.51
N CYS A 886 3.70 -24.69 -6.61
CA CYS A 886 5.15 -25.05 -6.57
C CYS A 886 6.05 -23.80 -6.49
N LEU A 887 5.56 -22.62 -6.91
CA LEU A 887 6.31 -21.35 -6.90
C LEU A 887 6.37 -20.73 -5.49
N VAL A 888 5.29 -20.87 -4.70
CA VAL A 888 5.20 -20.36 -3.32
C VAL A 888 6.05 -21.20 -2.35
N GLN A 889 6.14 -22.51 -2.53
CA GLN A 889 6.96 -23.38 -1.65
C GLN A 889 8.48 -23.21 -1.84
N LEU A 890 8.94 -22.84 -3.05
CA LEU A 890 10.37 -22.63 -3.33
C LEU A 890 10.88 -21.24 -2.91
N LEU A 891 10.03 -20.20 -2.95
CA LEU A 891 10.41 -18.86 -2.45
C LEU A 891 10.58 -18.83 -0.92
N ASN A 892 9.86 -19.69 -0.19
CA ASN A 892 9.99 -19.81 1.27
C ASN A 892 11.24 -20.60 1.74
N THR A 893 11.96 -21.28 0.84
CA THR A 893 13.16 -22.07 1.20
C THR A 893 14.49 -21.35 0.92
N THR A 894 14.47 -20.17 0.29
CA THR A 894 15.67 -19.36 0.01
C THR A 894 16.03 -18.32 1.09
N TYR A 895 15.35 -18.32 2.24
CA TYR A 895 15.64 -17.40 3.38
C TYR A 895 16.15 -18.15 4.63
N ARG A 896 17.05 -19.12 4.45
CA ARG A 896 17.80 -19.77 5.53
C ARG A 896 19.25 -20.05 5.13
N SER A 897 20.17 -19.73 6.04
CA SER A 897 21.66 -19.79 5.99
C SER A 897 22.31 -18.66 5.15
N ASP A 898 23.23 -17.85 5.65
CA ASP A 898 24.40 -18.20 6.48
C ASP A 898 24.72 -17.20 7.61
N SER A 899 24.93 -17.76 8.80
CA SER A 899 25.65 -17.17 9.92
C SER A 899 26.96 -17.94 10.10
N SER A 900 28.11 -17.31 9.86
CA SER A 900 29.39 -17.50 10.59
C SER A 900 30.58 -17.03 9.75
N PHE A 901 31.27 -15.99 10.21
CA PHE A 901 32.74 -15.88 10.18
C PHE A 901 33.15 -14.83 11.24
N GLY A 902 34.11 -15.20 12.08
CA GLY A 902 34.39 -14.57 13.37
C GLY A 902 35.40 -13.42 13.39
N GLU A 903 35.37 -12.76 14.55
CA GLU A 903 36.39 -12.02 15.32
C GLU A 903 37.30 -10.97 14.64
N TRP A 904 37.29 -9.75 15.20
CA TRP A 904 38.41 -9.12 15.95
C TRP A 904 37.97 -7.74 16.52
N GLN A 905 38.08 -7.56 17.83
CA GLN A 905 38.08 -6.28 18.58
C GLN A 905 39.56 -5.88 18.90
N PRO A 906 39.97 -4.76 19.60
CA PRO A 906 39.23 -3.87 20.54
C PRO A 906 39.67 -2.37 20.60
N ARG A 907 39.08 -1.63 21.60
CA ARG A 907 39.54 -0.43 22.37
C ARG A 907 38.95 0.94 21.95
N HIS A 908 38.52 1.89 22.82
CA HIS A 908 38.52 2.07 24.29
C HIS A 908 37.75 3.38 24.68
N ILE A 909 37.34 3.51 25.97
CA ILE A 909 37.28 4.71 26.86
C ILE A 909 35.90 5.33 27.29
N GLU A 910 35.54 4.97 28.54
CA GLU A 910 35.22 5.76 29.77
C GLU A 910 33.91 6.56 30.06
N ARG A 911 33.34 6.19 31.24
CA ARG A 911 32.82 7.00 32.41
C ARG A 911 31.47 7.75 32.25
N ARG A 912 30.60 7.93 33.27
CA ARG A 912 30.60 7.78 34.76
C ARG A 912 29.15 7.95 35.33
N SER A 913 28.84 7.28 36.46
CA SER A 913 27.99 7.65 37.64
C SER A 913 26.54 8.16 37.46
N SER A 914 25.52 7.88 38.30
CA SER A 914 25.48 7.92 39.78
C SER A 914 24.27 7.19 40.41
N LEU A 915 24.42 6.82 41.70
CA LEU A 915 23.45 6.26 42.65
C LEU A 915 22.40 7.27 43.15
N SER A 916 21.22 6.79 43.62
CA SER A 916 20.66 7.17 44.94
C SER A 916 19.56 6.21 45.44
N THR A 917 19.64 5.98 46.76
CA THR A 917 18.88 5.21 47.76
C THR A 917 17.45 5.67 48.10
N ALA A 918 16.62 4.75 48.63
CA ALA A 918 15.72 4.86 49.81
C ALA A 918 14.74 3.64 49.81
N GLU A 919 14.76 2.69 50.75
CA GLU A 919 14.34 2.66 52.17
C GLU A 919 12.82 2.63 52.45
N GLU A 920 12.48 1.83 53.48
CA GLU A 920 11.24 1.73 54.28
C GLU A 920 10.22 0.58 54.05
N ALA A 921 10.45 -0.45 54.90
CA ALA A 921 9.56 -1.40 55.56
C ALA A 921 8.17 -0.89 56.01
N TRP A 922 7.15 -1.78 56.02
CA TRP A 922 6.04 -1.72 56.98
C TRP A 922 5.58 -3.13 57.43
N SER A 923 5.26 -3.18 58.73
CA SER A 923 4.95 -4.30 59.61
C SER A 923 3.49 -4.77 59.56
N ALA A 924 3.27 -6.03 59.92
CA ALA A 924 1.95 -6.63 60.19
C ALA A 924 1.60 -6.57 61.69
N THR A 925 0.32 -6.37 61.99
CA THR A 925 -0.30 -6.64 63.31
C THR A 925 -1.73 -7.15 63.13
N ASP A 926 -2.01 -8.29 63.78
CA ASP A 926 -3.24 -8.80 64.44
C ASP A 926 -4.62 -8.22 64.07
N GLY A 927 -5.74 -8.94 64.07
CA GLY A 927 -6.17 -10.22 64.64
C GLY A 927 -7.71 -10.21 64.58
N SER A 928 -8.38 -11.29 64.18
CA SER A 928 -9.13 -12.24 65.03
C SER A 928 -10.66 -12.13 64.91
N ASP A 929 -11.29 -13.31 65.01
CA ASP A 929 -12.71 -13.68 65.19
C ASP A 929 -13.63 -13.72 63.94
N ALA A 930 -13.94 -14.91 63.38
CA ALA A 930 -14.92 -15.95 63.80
C ALA A 930 -16.38 -15.50 63.55
N THR A 931 -17.36 -16.23 62.98
CA THR A 931 -17.71 -17.66 63.00
C THR A 931 -18.90 -17.93 62.02
N ILE A 932 -18.82 -19.01 61.22
CA ILE A 932 -19.84 -20.02 60.78
C ILE A 932 -21.31 -19.62 60.40
N HIS A 933 -21.75 -20.01 59.19
CA HIS A 933 -22.81 -21.04 58.95
C HIS A 933 -23.08 -21.28 57.45
N ILE A 934 -22.83 -22.51 56.96
CA ILE A 934 -23.40 -23.03 55.71
C ILE A 934 -24.37 -24.15 56.07
N ARG A 935 -25.60 -24.02 55.59
CA ARG A 935 -26.68 -25.02 55.66
C ARG A 935 -26.79 -25.69 54.29
N GLN A 936 -26.85 -27.02 54.29
CA GLN A 936 -26.92 -27.92 53.13
C GLN A 936 -28.32 -27.97 52.48
N LEU A 937 -28.32 -28.23 51.16
CA LEU A 937 -29.35 -28.86 50.30
C LEU A 937 -30.64 -28.03 50.07
N VAL A 938 -31.02 -27.67 48.84
CA VAL A 938 -31.36 -28.48 47.65
C VAL A 938 -30.92 -27.80 46.36
#